data_AF-A0A7R8ZQ32-F1
#
_entry.id   AF-A0A7R8ZQ32-F1
#
_cell.length_a   1.000
_cell.length_b   1.000
_cell.length_c   1.000
_cell.angle_alpha   90.00
_cell.angle_beta   90.00
_cell.angle_gamma   90.00
#
_symmetry.space_group_name_H-M   'P 1'
#
loop_
_entity.id
_entity.type
_entity.pdbx_description
1 polymer ?
#
loop_
_entity_poly.entity_id
_entity_poly.type
_entity_poly.pdbx_seq_one_letter_code
_entity_poly.pdbx_strand_id
1 'polypeptide(L)'
;MPTYLNFPFASIPYSVSLTHFFIALVGLVTSRLVFKTLYNRIILRSATLTRRVLIYGTDRVAVMTTRALEMDEKVRYQIVGYIDKKSSRTKINGYRVYQLKKIEKEDLKDWHIDDVIIADRSLSPKFIRILTDRFLEQGIKVKLVPPPEKWWQGKLKASQIKDLDINDLLGRKRIVLNNPKLEQEFRGKTVLVTGGAGSIGSEITRQVMAHGCKRLLVLDMAESPLYDLEQELKRIGMQFEVLVSDVRNERRMQEVFEKYRPDIVFHAAAYKHVPLMEQNPEEAFRTNVLGTQIVADLSLRFEVEKFVFVSTDKAVNPTSVMGASKRLAEMYVSCCHNNQKTRFITTRFGNVLGSNGSVVPLFTKQIQEGGPITVTHKEITRFFMTIPEACQLVLEAGVMGAGGEIFIFDMGESVKIYDLAKKMIRLSGLRYPEDIDIDIIGLRPGEKIYEELLADGEQTLETYHEKIRLAKSRQLDCALVKSRITFIKEGLCAGEINNMELITHFKDLIPEYLSNNSEYERLDNPKRREEAAISSVYVPDKVKIIDRAFGAAGPISPKKNVIYLAALLLGLLIPFALIYLRQLLDHKYFGYFINQISSGRFRIGLCEIVDGGTAFTPRDIGRKDQGGNLLWMTLSYLYGFCCIGTNFTSALR
;
A
#
# COMPACT_ATOMS: atom_id res chain seq x y z
N MET A 1 -60.61 49.45 -72.21
CA MET A 1 -59.48 49.84 -73.08
C MET A 1 -58.22 49.94 -72.22
N PRO A 2 -57.03 49.69 -72.80
CA PRO A 2 -55.96 48.76 -72.39
C PRO A 2 -54.93 49.42 -71.43
N THR A 3 -53.96 48.74 -70.80
CA THR A 3 -52.70 48.29 -71.43
C THR A 3 -51.88 47.34 -70.55
N TYR A 4 -51.64 46.14 -71.10
CA TYR A 4 -50.39 45.37 -71.13
C TYR A 4 -49.29 45.69 -70.10
N LEU A 5 -49.07 44.75 -69.18
CA LEU A 5 -47.74 44.42 -68.67
C LEU A 5 -47.58 42.88 -68.68
N ASN A 6 -47.44 42.34 -69.90
CA ASN A 6 -46.83 41.03 -70.12
C ASN A 6 -45.33 41.18 -69.81
N PHE A 7 -44.90 40.86 -68.58
CA PHE A 7 -43.51 40.50 -68.37
C PHE A 7 -43.31 39.10 -68.96
N PRO A 8 -42.46 38.92 -69.98
CA PRO A 8 -42.09 37.58 -70.38
C PRO A 8 -41.34 36.98 -69.20
N PHE A 9 -41.84 35.89 -68.63
CA PHE A 9 -40.96 34.97 -67.91
C PHE A 9 -39.87 34.61 -68.92
N ALA A 10 -38.72 35.27 -68.84
CA ALA A 10 -37.54 34.85 -69.58
C ALA A 10 -37.28 33.42 -69.12
N SER A 11 -37.65 32.46 -69.96
CA SER A 11 -37.42 31.05 -69.74
C SER A 11 -35.91 30.88 -69.74
N ILE A 12 -35.31 30.97 -68.55
CA ILE A 12 -33.89 30.74 -68.34
C ILE A 12 -33.61 29.37 -68.95
N PRO A 13 -32.75 29.29 -69.99
CA PRO A 13 -32.48 28.01 -70.63
C PRO A 13 -31.99 27.03 -69.58
N TYR A 14 -32.52 25.79 -69.59
CA TYR A 14 -32.12 24.78 -68.60
C TYR A 14 -30.61 24.60 -68.52
N SER A 15 -29.90 24.82 -69.64
CA SER A 15 -28.43 24.83 -69.68
C SER A 15 -27.82 25.88 -68.74
N VAL A 16 -28.38 27.08 -68.65
CA VAL A 16 -27.89 28.16 -67.78
C VAL A 16 -28.13 27.81 -66.31
N SER A 17 -29.33 27.32 -65.96
CA SER A 17 -29.64 26.89 -64.59
C SER A 17 -28.78 25.69 -64.16
N LEU A 18 -28.57 24.72 -65.04
CA LEU A 18 -27.74 23.54 -64.79
C LEU A 18 -26.27 23.94 -64.62
N THR A 19 -25.75 24.80 -65.49
CA THR A 19 -24.37 25.28 -65.40
C THR A 19 -24.15 26.10 -64.12
N HIS A 20 -25.10 26.97 -63.77
CA HIS A 20 -25.05 27.73 -62.52
C HIS A 20 -25.10 26.83 -61.29
N PHE A 21 -25.95 25.79 -61.29
CA PHE A 21 -26.01 24.80 -60.21
C PHE A 21 -24.67 24.10 -60.00
N PHE A 22 -24.01 23.63 -61.08
CA PHE A 22 -22.71 22.97 -60.96
C PHE A 22 -21.59 23.92 -60.52
N ILE A 23 -21.56 25.15 -61.05
CA ILE A 23 -20.58 26.16 -60.64
C ILE A 23 -20.77 26.52 -59.15
N ALA A 24 -22.02 26.73 -58.72
CA ALA A 24 -22.32 27.02 -57.32
C ALA A 24 -21.95 25.85 -56.40
N LEU A 25 -22.26 24.60 -56.81
CA LEU A 25 -21.90 23.41 -56.07
C LEU A 25 -20.37 23.27 -55.93
N VAL A 26 -19.64 23.38 -57.04
CA VAL A 26 -18.17 23.31 -57.03
C VAL A 26 -17.59 24.45 -56.21
N GLY A 27 -18.11 25.67 -56.36
CA GLY A 27 -17.68 26.84 -55.59
C GLY A 27 -17.88 26.69 -54.08
N LEU A 28 -19.05 26.19 -53.66
CA LEU A 28 -19.36 25.95 -52.25
C LEU A 28 -18.55 24.79 -51.65
N VAL A 29 -18.36 23.71 -52.39
CA VAL A 29 -17.53 22.58 -51.95
C VAL A 29 -16.07 23.01 -51.83
N THR A 30 -15.55 23.71 -52.85
CA THR A 30 -14.15 24.17 -52.87
C THR A 30 -13.90 25.19 -51.78
N SER A 31 -14.78 26.18 -51.60
CA SER A 31 -14.64 27.19 -50.54
C SER A 31 -14.66 26.55 -49.15
N ARG A 32 -15.53 25.56 -48.91
CA ARG A 32 -15.57 24.82 -47.64
C ARG A 32 -14.31 24.00 -47.40
N LEU A 33 -13.75 23.36 -48.43
CA LEU A 33 -12.50 22.61 -48.33
C LEU A 33 -11.30 23.54 -48.08
N VAL A 34 -11.23 24.65 -48.80
CA VAL A 34 -10.21 25.69 -48.62
C VAL A 34 -10.29 26.29 -47.22
N PHE A 35 -11.48 26.68 -46.76
CA PHE A 35 -11.69 27.21 -45.40
C PHE A 35 -11.31 26.17 -44.34
N LYS A 36 -11.75 24.91 -44.47
CA LYS A 36 -11.36 23.84 -43.53
C LYS A 36 -9.85 23.65 -43.48
N THR A 37 -9.17 23.72 -44.63
CA THR A 37 -7.71 23.53 -44.73
C THR A 37 -6.94 24.72 -44.15
N LEU A 38 -7.40 25.95 -44.41
CA LEU A 38 -6.85 27.19 -43.84
C LEU A 38 -7.10 27.28 -42.33
N TYR A 39 -8.33 27.01 -41.88
CA TYR A 39 -8.70 26.97 -40.46
C TYR A 39 -7.85 25.95 -39.72
N ASN A 40 -7.73 24.72 -40.24
CA ASN A 40 -6.86 23.70 -39.66
C ASN A 40 -5.38 24.08 -39.71
N ARG A 41 -4.89 24.77 -40.75
CA ARG A 41 -3.48 25.17 -40.82
C ARG A 41 -3.14 26.37 -39.93
N ILE A 42 -4.04 27.33 -39.76
CA ILE A 42 -3.78 28.60 -39.06
C ILE A 42 -4.09 28.46 -37.57
N ILE A 43 -5.26 27.92 -37.22
CA ILE A 43 -5.72 27.87 -35.83
C ILE A 43 -5.13 26.67 -35.07
N LEU A 44 -4.93 25.51 -35.71
CA LEU A 44 -4.27 24.39 -35.02
C LEU A 44 -2.75 24.57 -34.90
N ARG A 45 -2.08 25.35 -35.76
CA ARG A 45 -0.63 25.60 -35.62
C ARG A 45 -0.27 26.60 -34.53
N SER A 46 -1.15 27.56 -34.20
CA SER A 46 -0.81 28.55 -33.15
C SER A 46 -1.00 28.02 -31.73
N ALA A 47 -1.60 26.83 -31.56
CA ALA A 47 -1.92 26.26 -30.25
C ALA A 47 -1.43 24.81 -30.05
N THR A 48 -0.53 24.28 -30.91
CA THR A 48 0.10 22.98 -30.63
C THR A 48 1.05 23.10 -29.45
N LEU A 49 0.62 22.63 -28.28
CA LEU A 49 1.51 22.34 -27.15
C LEU A 49 2.66 21.49 -27.66
N THR A 50 3.87 22.02 -27.59
CA THR A 50 5.08 21.26 -27.88
C THR A 50 5.56 20.62 -26.59
N ARG A 51 5.70 19.29 -26.57
CA ARG A 51 6.17 18.55 -25.39
C ARG A 51 7.48 17.83 -25.70
N ARG A 52 8.50 18.05 -24.89
CA ARG A 52 9.82 17.41 -25.00
C ARG A 52 9.81 16.11 -24.21
N VAL A 53 10.15 15.01 -24.88
CA VAL A 53 9.93 13.67 -24.35
C VAL A 53 11.18 12.82 -24.36
N LEU A 54 11.43 12.14 -23.26
CA LEU A 54 12.38 11.02 -23.18
C LEU A 54 11.62 9.70 -23.15
N ILE A 55 12.14 8.69 -23.86
CA ILE A 55 11.53 7.36 -23.90
C ILE A 55 12.43 6.38 -23.14
N TYR A 56 11.93 5.79 -22.06
CA TYR A 56 12.64 4.75 -21.34
C TYR A 56 12.41 3.38 -22.01
N GLY A 57 13.50 2.78 -22.50
CA GLY A 57 13.49 1.54 -23.27
C GLY A 57 14.05 1.73 -24.68
N THR A 58 14.60 0.66 -25.24
CA THR A 58 15.21 0.66 -26.59
C THR A 58 14.69 -0.49 -27.47
N ASP A 59 13.64 -1.17 -27.01
CA ASP A 59 13.03 -2.30 -27.68
C ASP A 59 12.09 -1.87 -28.81
N ARG A 60 11.40 -2.85 -29.42
CA ARG A 60 10.43 -2.58 -30.47
C ARG A 60 9.28 -1.70 -29.98
N VAL A 61 8.86 -1.85 -28.71
CA VAL A 61 7.78 -1.04 -28.12
C VAL A 61 8.20 0.42 -28.03
N ALA A 62 9.44 0.70 -27.62
CA ALA A 62 9.99 2.06 -27.60
C ALA A 62 10.01 2.71 -29.00
N VAL A 63 10.40 1.96 -30.03
CA VAL A 63 10.37 2.45 -31.43
C VAL A 63 8.94 2.71 -31.91
N MET A 64 7.99 1.82 -31.59
CA MET A 64 6.58 2.03 -31.93
C MET A 64 5.96 3.22 -31.19
N THR A 65 6.42 3.47 -29.97
CA THR A 65 6.03 4.63 -29.16
C THR A 65 6.45 5.93 -29.84
N THR A 66 7.68 6.02 -30.33
CA THR A 66 8.15 7.17 -31.11
C THR A 66 7.27 7.46 -32.32
N ARG A 67 6.96 6.44 -33.12
CA ARG A 67 6.08 6.61 -34.29
C ARG A 67 4.67 7.05 -33.90
N ALA A 68 4.14 6.50 -32.82
CA ALA A 68 2.80 6.86 -32.32
C ALA A 68 2.72 8.32 -31.87
N LEU A 69 3.80 8.85 -31.28
CA LEU A 69 3.91 10.26 -30.86
C LEU A 69 4.11 11.20 -32.05
N GLU A 70 4.95 10.81 -33.02
CA GLU A 70 5.17 11.59 -34.25
C GLU A 70 3.92 11.71 -35.12
N MET A 71 3.02 10.73 -35.04
CA MET A 71 1.75 10.71 -35.76
C MET A 71 0.61 11.45 -35.05
N ASP A 72 0.82 12.00 -33.85
CA ASP A 72 -0.23 12.73 -33.15
C ASP A 72 -0.42 14.13 -33.75
N GLU A 73 -1.64 14.40 -34.22
CA GLU A 73 -1.96 15.68 -34.87
C GLU A 73 -2.30 16.79 -33.85
N LYS A 74 -2.54 16.44 -32.58
CA LYS A 74 -2.99 17.37 -31.54
C LYS A 74 -1.83 17.97 -30.75
N VAL A 75 -0.84 17.15 -30.38
CA VAL A 75 0.31 17.54 -29.55
C VAL A 75 1.58 17.32 -30.35
N ARG A 76 2.43 18.34 -30.41
CA ARG A 76 3.72 18.21 -31.10
C ARG A 76 4.74 17.64 -30.12
N TYR A 77 5.07 16.37 -30.25
CA TYR A 77 6.11 15.75 -29.45
C TYR A 77 7.50 15.97 -30.05
N GLN A 78 8.43 16.49 -29.25
CA GLN A 78 9.85 16.55 -29.59
C GLN A 78 10.60 15.46 -28.82
N ILE A 79 11.00 14.40 -29.52
CA ILE A 79 11.76 13.31 -28.91
C ILE A 79 13.19 13.77 -28.67
N VAL A 80 13.60 13.80 -27.40
CA VAL A 80 14.96 14.19 -26.99
C VAL A 80 15.90 13.00 -27.08
N GLY A 81 15.40 11.79 -26.75
CA GLY A 81 16.17 10.56 -26.88
C GLY A 81 15.57 9.39 -26.12
N TYR A 82 16.29 8.28 -26.19
CA TYR A 82 15.97 7.06 -25.45
C TYR A 82 16.83 6.93 -24.20
N ILE A 83 16.31 6.27 -23.17
CA ILE A 83 17.03 5.92 -21.94
C ILE A 83 17.17 4.40 -21.87
N ASP A 84 18.37 3.91 -21.59
CA ASP A 84 18.62 2.48 -21.38
C ASP A 84 19.58 2.26 -20.20
N LYS A 85 19.44 1.11 -19.54
CA LYS A 85 20.34 0.64 -18.47
C LYS A 85 21.61 -0.01 -19.00
N LYS A 86 21.55 -0.74 -20.13
CA LYS A 86 22.62 -1.64 -20.61
C LYS A 86 22.97 -1.50 -22.09
N SER A 87 22.24 -0.71 -22.87
CA SER A 87 22.47 -0.67 -24.33
C SER A 87 23.87 -0.17 -24.71
N SER A 88 24.48 -0.89 -25.64
CA SER A 88 25.70 -0.52 -26.38
C SER A 88 25.41 0.42 -27.56
N ARG A 89 24.14 0.57 -27.95
CA ARG A 89 23.74 1.41 -29.08
C ARG A 89 23.79 2.87 -28.68
N THR A 90 24.39 3.70 -29.53
CA THR A 90 24.49 5.15 -29.30
C THR A 90 23.31 5.93 -29.89
N LYS A 91 22.63 5.38 -30.90
CA LYS A 91 21.45 5.99 -31.54
C LYS A 91 20.39 4.94 -31.95
N ILE A 92 19.12 5.35 -31.96
CA ILE A 92 17.96 4.61 -32.46
C ILE A 92 17.10 5.60 -33.26
N ASN A 93 16.78 5.29 -34.52
CA ASN A 93 16.03 6.19 -35.43
C ASN A 93 16.53 7.65 -35.44
N GLY A 94 17.86 7.83 -35.40
CA GLY A 94 18.48 9.16 -35.36
C GLY A 94 18.56 9.82 -33.98
N TYR A 95 17.75 9.37 -33.01
CA TYR A 95 17.77 9.86 -31.63
C TYR A 95 18.87 9.20 -30.80
N ARG A 96 19.47 9.97 -29.89
CA ARG A 96 20.54 9.50 -29.01
C ARG A 96 19.97 8.56 -27.93
N VAL A 97 20.76 7.55 -27.57
CA VAL A 97 20.50 6.69 -26.41
C VAL A 97 21.37 7.15 -25.25
N TYR A 98 20.74 7.50 -24.13
CA TYR A 98 21.38 7.93 -22.90
C TYR A 98 21.41 6.77 -21.92
N GLN A 99 22.55 6.61 -21.24
CA GLN A 99 22.66 5.66 -20.14
C GLN A 99 21.93 6.22 -18.92
N LEU A 100 21.11 5.39 -18.26
CA LEU A 100 20.39 5.78 -17.04
C LEU A 100 21.34 6.37 -15.99
N LYS A 101 22.53 5.77 -15.78
CA LYS A 101 23.54 6.26 -14.83
C LYS A 101 24.06 7.68 -15.11
N LYS A 102 24.00 8.12 -16.38
CA LYS A 102 24.41 9.46 -16.77
C LYS A 102 23.30 10.45 -16.48
N ILE A 103 22.07 10.11 -16.86
CA ILE A 103 20.86 10.86 -16.53
C ILE A 103 20.67 10.98 -15.02
N GLU A 104 21.06 9.96 -14.25
CA GLU A 104 21.05 9.95 -12.78
C GLU A 104 21.94 11.00 -12.13
N LYS A 105 22.98 11.47 -12.84
CA LYS A 105 23.97 12.41 -12.31
C LYS A 105 23.79 13.83 -12.83
N GLU A 106 22.92 14.02 -13.82
CA GLU A 106 22.67 15.30 -14.47
C GLU A 106 21.33 15.86 -13.96
N ASP A 107 21.27 17.17 -13.72
CA ASP A 107 20.00 17.84 -13.47
C ASP A 107 19.27 18.02 -14.82
N LEU A 108 18.17 17.30 -15.02
CA LEU A 108 17.43 17.33 -16.28
C LEU A 108 16.62 18.62 -16.46
N LYS A 109 16.61 19.54 -15.48
CA LYS A 109 15.92 20.83 -15.59
C LYS A 109 16.38 21.62 -16.81
N ASP A 110 17.68 21.62 -17.10
CA ASP A 110 18.27 22.32 -18.26
C ASP A 110 17.83 21.73 -19.60
N TRP A 111 17.35 20.49 -19.60
CA TRP A 111 16.93 19.79 -20.80
C TRP A 111 15.49 20.09 -21.18
N HIS A 112 14.76 20.80 -20.30
CA HIS A 112 13.34 21.14 -20.44
C HIS A 112 12.51 19.93 -20.86
N ILE A 113 12.63 18.81 -20.13
CA ILE A 113 11.87 17.60 -20.41
C ILE A 113 10.49 17.72 -19.76
N ASP A 114 9.43 17.53 -20.56
CA ASP A 114 8.05 17.57 -20.07
C ASP A 114 7.57 16.19 -19.61
N ASP A 115 7.85 15.16 -20.43
CA ASP A 115 7.39 13.80 -20.19
C ASP A 115 8.52 12.78 -20.31
N VAL A 116 8.51 11.77 -19.44
CA VAL A 116 9.23 10.51 -19.61
C VAL A 116 8.23 9.41 -19.85
N ILE A 117 8.33 8.73 -20.99
CA ILE A 117 7.45 7.63 -21.37
C ILE A 117 8.16 6.31 -21.15
N ILE A 118 7.65 5.48 -20.24
CA ILE A 118 8.17 4.15 -19.96
C ILE A 118 7.58 3.16 -20.97
N ALA A 119 8.41 2.74 -21.92
CA ALA A 119 8.08 1.76 -22.95
C ALA A 119 8.61 0.36 -22.62
N ASP A 120 9.69 0.25 -21.84
CA ASP A 120 10.25 -1.04 -21.41
C ASP A 120 9.31 -1.78 -20.45
N ARG A 121 8.82 -2.94 -20.89
CA ARG A 121 7.87 -3.78 -20.14
C ARG A 121 8.54 -4.84 -19.28
N SER A 122 9.85 -5.06 -19.44
CA SER A 122 10.62 -6.03 -18.65
C SER A 122 10.94 -5.54 -17.24
N LEU A 123 10.67 -4.25 -16.97
CA LEU A 123 10.96 -3.62 -15.69
C LEU A 123 10.08 -4.20 -14.58
N SER A 124 10.72 -4.51 -13.44
CA SER A 124 9.98 -4.85 -12.23
C SER A 124 9.21 -3.62 -11.72
N PRO A 125 8.05 -3.81 -11.07
CA PRO A 125 7.29 -2.69 -10.53
C PRO A 125 8.10 -1.84 -9.53
N LYS A 126 8.97 -2.47 -8.74
CA LYS A 126 9.91 -1.79 -7.84
C LYS A 126 10.83 -0.82 -8.60
N PHE A 127 11.30 -1.21 -9.78
CA PHE A 127 12.18 -0.38 -10.58
C PHE A 127 11.43 0.75 -11.30
N ILE A 128 10.19 0.50 -11.76
CA ILE A 128 9.30 1.56 -12.26
C ILE A 128 9.08 2.60 -11.16
N ARG A 129 8.79 2.19 -9.93
CA ARG A 129 8.64 3.10 -8.77
C ARG A 129 9.88 3.96 -8.57
N ILE A 130 11.08 3.37 -8.57
CA ILE A 130 12.34 4.11 -8.40
C ILE A 130 12.55 5.13 -9.53
N LEU A 131 12.28 4.74 -10.78
CA LEU A 131 12.39 5.66 -11.92
C LEU A 131 11.39 6.81 -11.80
N THR A 132 10.14 6.49 -11.47
CA THR A 132 9.10 7.50 -11.35
C THR A 132 9.39 8.49 -10.24
N ASP A 133 9.77 7.99 -9.05
CA ASP A 133 10.08 8.85 -7.90
C ASP A 133 11.14 9.89 -8.28
N ARG A 134 12.18 9.46 -9.01
CA ARG A 134 13.24 10.34 -9.49
C ARG A 134 12.77 11.39 -10.50
N PHE A 135 11.99 10.99 -11.51
CA PHE A 135 11.55 11.94 -12.54
C PHE A 135 10.52 12.93 -11.96
N LEU A 136 9.61 12.46 -11.09
CA LEU A 136 8.66 13.34 -10.41
C LEU A 136 9.34 14.34 -9.47
N GLU A 137 10.44 13.97 -8.80
CA GLU A 137 11.26 14.90 -7.99
C GLU A 137 11.86 16.05 -8.81
N GLN A 138 12.08 15.84 -10.10
CA GLN A 138 12.56 16.87 -11.02
C GLN A 138 11.43 17.64 -11.72
N GLY A 139 10.16 17.38 -11.35
CA GLY A 139 8.98 18.01 -11.97
C GLY A 139 8.61 17.43 -13.34
N ILE A 140 9.18 16.28 -13.72
CA ILE A 140 8.96 15.64 -15.02
C ILE A 140 7.81 14.64 -14.90
N LYS A 141 6.80 14.74 -15.79
CA LYS A 141 5.66 13.82 -15.79
C LYS A 141 6.08 12.45 -16.31
N VAL A 142 5.55 11.39 -15.70
CA VAL A 142 5.83 10.02 -16.12
C VAL A 142 4.58 9.38 -16.71
N LYS A 143 4.74 8.79 -17.88
CA LYS A 143 3.67 8.12 -18.63
C LYS A 143 4.04 6.68 -18.94
N LEU A 144 3.04 5.81 -19.05
CA LEU A 144 3.23 4.39 -19.32
C LEU A 144 2.61 3.99 -20.65
N VAL A 145 3.36 3.22 -21.44
CA VAL A 145 2.85 2.61 -22.67
C VAL A 145 1.98 1.39 -22.31
N PRO A 146 0.73 1.32 -22.81
CA PRO A 146 -0.13 0.17 -22.56
C PRO A 146 0.42 -1.08 -23.27
N PRO A 147 0.10 -2.28 -22.77
CA PRO A 147 0.58 -3.51 -23.38
C PRO A 147 -0.08 -3.74 -24.76
N PRO A 148 0.58 -4.46 -25.69
CA PRO A 148 0.13 -4.58 -27.09
C PRO A 148 -1.29 -5.10 -27.29
N GLU A 149 -1.79 -5.94 -26.37
CA GLU A 149 -3.14 -6.50 -26.43
C GLU A 149 -4.22 -5.42 -26.25
N LYS A 150 -3.86 -4.28 -25.64
CA LYS A 150 -4.75 -3.13 -25.45
C LYS A 150 -4.62 -2.08 -26.55
N TRP A 151 -3.83 -2.33 -27.60
CA TRP A 151 -3.63 -1.38 -28.69
C TRP A 151 -4.83 -1.36 -29.63
N TRP A 152 -5.21 -0.16 -30.09
CA TRP A 152 -6.39 -0.02 -30.94
C TRP A 152 -6.12 -0.66 -32.30
N GLN A 153 -6.87 -1.71 -32.65
CA GLN A 153 -6.67 -2.47 -33.90
C GLN A 153 -5.21 -2.91 -34.08
N GLY A 154 -4.53 -3.28 -32.98
CA GLY A 154 -3.12 -3.71 -33.00
C GLY A 154 -2.10 -2.58 -33.23
N LYS A 155 -2.53 -1.31 -33.23
CA LYS A 155 -1.65 -0.14 -33.38
C LYS A 155 -1.71 0.76 -32.16
N LEU A 156 -0.54 1.22 -31.70
CA LEU A 156 -0.43 2.18 -30.61
C LEU A 156 -0.73 3.59 -31.13
N LYS A 157 -1.65 4.31 -30.47
CA LYS A 157 -1.88 5.74 -30.66
C LYS A 157 -1.33 6.52 -29.45
N ALA A 158 -0.91 7.77 -29.65
CA ALA A 158 -0.45 8.64 -28.56
C ALA A 158 -1.49 8.80 -27.45
N SER A 159 -2.77 8.90 -27.79
CA SER A 159 -3.88 8.96 -26.82
C SER A 159 -4.03 7.73 -25.93
N GLN A 160 -3.41 6.60 -26.28
CA GLN A 160 -3.41 5.40 -25.45
C GLN A 160 -2.27 5.39 -24.43
N ILE A 161 -1.27 6.27 -24.58
CA ILE A 161 -0.19 6.47 -23.62
C ILE A 161 -0.76 7.28 -22.47
N LYS A 162 -0.84 6.68 -21.29
CA LYS A 162 -1.53 7.27 -20.13
C LYS A 162 -0.52 7.80 -19.11
N ASP A 163 -0.93 8.84 -18.40
CA ASP A 163 -0.27 9.25 -17.17
C ASP A 163 -0.25 8.09 -16.18
N LEU A 164 0.80 8.04 -15.37
CA LEU A 164 0.95 7.00 -14.37
C LEU A 164 -0.12 7.16 -13.27
N ASP A 165 -0.78 6.06 -12.91
CA ASP A 165 -1.75 6.04 -11.80
C ASP A 165 -1.08 5.59 -10.49
N ILE A 166 -1.71 5.89 -9.35
CA ILE A 166 -1.26 5.49 -8.01
C ILE A 166 -1.17 3.97 -7.87
N ASN A 167 -2.04 3.23 -8.55
CA ASN A 167 -2.01 1.77 -8.58
C ASN A 167 -0.72 1.24 -9.22
N ASP A 168 -0.23 1.91 -10.27
CA ASP A 168 1.01 1.55 -10.96
C ASP A 168 2.24 1.85 -10.08
N LEU A 169 2.23 2.94 -9.29
CA LEU A 169 3.29 3.31 -8.35
C LEU A 169 3.46 2.31 -7.20
N LEU A 170 2.35 1.76 -6.72
CA LEU A 170 2.36 0.74 -5.69
C LEU A 170 2.76 -0.64 -6.24
N GLY A 171 2.98 -0.72 -7.55
CA GLY A 171 3.47 -1.90 -8.24
C GLY A 171 2.47 -3.05 -8.29
N ARG A 172 1.19 -2.74 -8.07
CA ARG A 172 0.11 -3.73 -8.01
C ARG A 172 -0.64 -3.74 -9.33
N LYS A 173 -0.22 -4.62 -10.24
CA LYS A 173 -1.03 -4.97 -11.42
C LYS A 173 -2.24 -5.76 -10.94
N ARG A 174 -3.39 -5.59 -11.61
CA ARG A 174 -4.50 -6.56 -11.48
C ARG A 174 -3.94 -7.92 -11.88
N ILE A 175 -3.77 -8.79 -10.90
CA ILE A 175 -3.52 -10.20 -11.17
C ILE A 175 -4.88 -10.77 -11.55
N VAL A 176 -4.91 -11.52 -12.65
CA VAL A 176 -6.06 -12.36 -12.98
C VAL A 176 -5.57 -13.78 -12.76
N LEU A 177 -5.81 -14.29 -11.56
CA LEU A 177 -5.62 -15.71 -11.26
C LEU A 177 -6.65 -16.50 -12.09
N ASN A 178 -6.17 -17.32 -13.02
CA ASN A 178 -7.05 -18.20 -13.78
C ASN A 178 -7.12 -19.54 -13.05
N ASN A 179 -7.99 -19.63 -12.03
CA ASN A 179 -8.22 -20.89 -11.34
C ASN A 179 -9.48 -21.57 -11.91
N PRO A 180 -9.35 -22.65 -12.69
CA PRO A 180 -10.50 -23.37 -13.23
C PRO A 180 -11.40 -23.99 -12.14
N LYS A 181 -10.89 -24.15 -10.91
CA LYS A 181 -11.70 -24.62 -9.78
C LYS A 181 -12.76 -23.60 -9.34
N LEU A 182 -12.57 -22.30 -9.59
CA LEU A 182 -13.56 -21.28 -9.24
C LEU A 182 -14.87 -21.51 -10.01
N GLU A 183 -14.79 -21.78 -11.30
CA GLU A 183 -15.98 -22.08 -12.11
C GLU A 183 -16.67 -23.36 -11.62
N GLN A 184 -15.90 -24.39 -11.25
CA GLN A 184 -16.45 -25.62 -10.68
C GLN A 184 -17.13 -25.40 -9.33
N GLU A 185 -16.57 -24.54 -8.49
CA GLU A 185 -17.09 -24.21 -7.16
C GLU A 185 -18.43 -23.47 -7.24
N PHE A 186 -18.56 -22.48 -8.13
CA PHE A 186 -19.75 -21.63 -8.18
C PHE A 186 -20.86 -22.18 -9.09
N ARG A 187 -20.53 -23.03 -10.07
CA ARG A 187 -21.50 -23.53 -11.04
C ARG A 187 -22.66 -24.24 -10.36
N GLY A 188 -23.89 -23.79 -10.67
CA GLY A 188 -25.11 -24.38 -10.12
C GLY A 188 -25.46 -23.93 -8.70
N LYS A 189 -24.60 -23.13 -8.03
CA LYS A 189 -24.77 -22.68 -6.66
C LYS A 189 -25.50 -21.35 -6.55
N THR A 190 -26.25 -21.18 -5.46
CA THR A 190 -26.80 -19.90 -5.01
C THR A 190 -25.82 -19.23 -4.07
N VAL A 191 -25.34 -18.04 -4.42
CA VAL A 191 -24.33 -17.33 -3.63
C VAL A 191 -24.95 -16.08 -3.00
N LEU A 192 -24.81 -15.92 -1.69
CA LEU A 192 -25.19 -14.71 -0.96
C LEU A 192 -23.96 -13.87 -0.64
N VAL A 193 -23.97 -12.60 -1.04
CA VAL A 193 -22.97 -11.61 -0.65
C VAL A 193 -23.64 -10.57 0.22
N THR A 194 -23.27 -10.52 1.51
CA THR A 194 -23.73 -9.45 2.43
C THR A 194 -22.72 -8.31 2.45
N GLY A 195 -23.20 -7.07 2.62
CA GLY A 195 -22.38 -5.88 2.37
C GLY A 195 -22.05 -5.74 0.87
N GLY A 196 -22.97 -6.22 0.02
CA GLY A 196 -22.78 -6.40 -1.40
C GLY A 196 -22.58 -5.10 -2.18
N ALA A 197 -23.00 -3.96 -1.62
CA ALA A 197 -22.76 -2.64 -2.22
C ALA A 197 -21.47 -1.97 -1.71
N GLY A 198 -20.81 -2.56 -0.72
CA GLY A 198 -19.50 -2.10 -0.24
C GLY A 198 -18.37 -2.31 -1.25
N SER A 199 -17.22 -1.67 -1.03
CA SER A 199 -16.07 -1.77 -1.96
C SER A 199 -15.58 -3.20 -2.20
N ILE A 200 -15.62 -4.06 -1.17
CA ILE A 200 -15.22 -5.47 -1.28
C ILE A 200 -16.40 -6.32 -1.77
N GLY A 201 -17.58 -6.18 -1.17
CA GLY A 201 -18.77 -6.97 -1.55
C GLY A 201 -19.19 -6.78 -3.00
N SER A 202 -19.10 -5.55 -3.54
CA SER A 202 -19.45 -5.28 -4.94
C SER A 202 -18.48 -5.94 -5.91
N GLU A 203 -17.19 -5.98 -5.58
CA GLU A 203 -16.21 -6.68 -6.41
C GLU A 203 -16.33 -8.20 -6.30
N ILE A 204 -16.58 -8.75 -5.10
CA ILE A 204 -16.92 -10.18 -4.94
C ILE A 204 -18.13 -10.51 -5.80
N THR A 205 -19.17 -9.68 -5.78
CA THR A 205 -20.38 -9.83 -6.61
C THR A 205 -20.04 -9.89 -8.10
N ARG A 206 -19.23 -8.96 -8.61
CA ARG A 206 -18.77 -8.97 -10.01
C ARG A 206 -17.99 -10.23 -10.37
N GLN A 207 -17.07 -10.65 -9.51
CA GLN A 207 -16.20 -11.79 -9.78
C GLN A 207 -16.98 -13.12 -9.69
N VAL A 208 -17.86 -13.30 -8.71
CA VAL A 208 -18.74 -14.48 -8.61
C VAL A 208 -19.65 -14.58 -9.84
N MET A 209 -20.23 -13.47 -10.29
CA MET A 209 -21.05 -13.42 -11.50
C MET A 209 -20.29 -13.89 -12.75
N ALA A 210 -19.00 -13.55 -12.85
CA ALA A 210 -18.16 -13.99 -13.97
C ALA A 210 -17.86 -15.51 -13.97
N HIS A 211 -18.11 -16.21 -12.86
CA HIS A 211 -17.86 -17.66 -12.71
C HIS A 211 -19.14 -18.52 -12.79
N GLY A 212 -20.26 -17.96 -13.25
CA GLY A 212 -21.43 -18.76 -13.67
C GLY A 212 -22.24 -19.40 -12.54
N CYS A 213 -22.42 -18.69 -11.42
CA CYS A 213 -23.32 -19.16 -10.37
C CYS A 213 -24.79 -19.23 -10.86
N LYS A 214 -25.59 -20.10 -10.25
CA LYS A 214 -27.01 -20.26 -10.62
C LYS A 214 -27.82 -19.01 -10.29
N ARG A 215 -27.55 -18.42 -9.13
CA ARG A 215 -28.22 -17.23 -8.62
C ARG A 215 -27.30 -16.49 -7.68
N LEU A 216 -27.19 -15.17 -7.88
CA LEU A 216 -26.44 -14.28 -7.00
C LEU A 216 -27.41 -13.42 -6.19
N LEU A 217 -27.27 -13.42 -4.86
CA LEU A 217 -28.03 -12.57 -3.96
C LEU A 217 -27.09 -11.48 -3.42
N VAL A 218 -27.43 -10.22 -3.67
CA VAL A 218 -26.63 -9.07 -3.26
C VAL A 218 -27.39 -8.33 -2.17
N LEU A 219 -26.91 -8.43 -0.93
CA LEU A 219 -27.58 -7.89 0.24
C LEU A 219 -26.79 -6.73 0.84
N ASP A 220 -27.44 -5.57 0.98
CA ASP A 220 -26.86 -4.40 1.63
C ASP A 220 -27.96 -3.52 2.23
N MET A 221 -27.61 -2.73 3.26
CA MET A 221 -28.52 -1.74 3.84
C MET A 221 -28.46 -0.42 3.07
N ALA A 222 -27.33 -0.13 2.42
CA ALA A 222 -27.13 1.10 1.66
C ALA A 222 -27.86 1.03 0.31
N GLU A 223 -29.07 1.57 0.27
CA GLU A 223 -29.96 1.53 -0.91
C GLU A 223 -29.32 2.10 -2.17
N SER A 224 -28.74 3.31 -2.11
CA SER A 224 -28.28 3.99 -3.34
C SER A 224 -27.04 3.33 -3.96
N PRO A 225 -25.99 2.97 -3.19
CA PRO A 225 -24.88 2.17 -3.73
C PRO A 225 -25.33 0.81 -4.28
N LEU A 226 -26.35 0.22 -3.68
CA LEU A 226 -26.90 -1.06 -4.12
C LEU A 226 -27.68 -0.92 -5.44
N TYR A 227 -28.42 0.17 -5.62
CA TYR A 227 -29.06 0.53 -6.89
C TYR A 227 -28.02 0.75 -8.00
N ASP A 228 -26.95 1.50 -7.72
CA ASP A 228 -25.88 1.74 -8.70
C ASP A 228 -25.24 0.42 -9.17
N LEU A 229 -24.99 -0.49 -8.24
CA LEU A 229 -24.49 -1.82 -8.53
C LEU A 229 -25.52 -2.64 -9.34
N GLU A 230 -26.80 -2.58 -9.02
CA GLU A 230 -27.86 -3.25 -9.79
C GLU A 230 -27.85 -2.82 -11.26
N GLN A 231 -27.77 -1.50 -11.53
CA GLN A 231 -27.72 -0.96 -12.89
C GLN A 231 -26.47 -1.38 -13.65
N GLU A 232 -25.35 -1.55 -12.95
CA GLU A 232 -24.11 -2.10 -13.51
C GLU A 232 -24.30 -3.57 -13.93
N LEU A 233 -24.81 -4.41 -13.01
CA LEU A 233 -24.93 -5.85 -13.21
C LEU A 233 -25.99 -6.23 -14.26
N LYS A 234 -27.08 -5.44 -14.42
CA LYS A 234 -28.11 -5.66 -15.45
C LYS A 234 -27.55 -5.77 -16.86
N ARG A 235 -26.40 -5.17 -17.14
CA ARG A 235 -25.74 -5.19 -18.45
C ARG A 235 -25.11 -6.55 -18.80
N ILE A 236 -24.94 -7.44 -17.82
CA ILE A 236 -24.19 -8.70 -17.95
C ILE A 236 -25.11 -9.90 -18.25
N GLY A 237 -26.41 -9.81 -17.94
CA GLY A 237 -27.42 -10.79 -18.38
C GLY A 237 -27.56 -12.09 -17.56
N MET A 238 -26.98 -12.17 -16.35
CA MET A 238 -27.16 -13.30 -15.41
C MET A 238 -28.35 -13.05 -14.47
N GLN A 239 -28.94 -14.10 -13.88
CA GLN A 239 -29.93 -13.97 -12.81
C GLN A 239 -29.27 -13.55 -11.49
N PHE A 240 -29.71 -12.42 -10.94
CA PHE A 240 -29.32 -11.96 -9.61
C PHE A 240 -30.51 -11.27 -8.92
N GLU A 241 -30.47 -11.21 -7.60
CA GLU A 241 -31.47 -10.57 -6.76
C GLU A 241 -30.80 -9.54 -5.87
N VAL A 242 -31.37 -8.35 -5.80
CA VAL A 242 -30.88 -7.26 -4.94
C VAL A 242 -31.79 -7.16 -3.73
N LEU A 243 -31.21 -7.22 -2.53
CA LEU A 243 -31.90 -7.31 -1.26
C LEU A 243 -31.51 -6.14 -0.36
N VAL A 244 -32.35 -5.12 -0.28
CA VAL A 244 -32.17 -4.03 0.70
C VAL A 244 -32.47 -4.58 2.09
N SER A 245 -31.45 -4.75 2.93
CA SER A 245 -31.61 -5.30 4.27
C SER A 245 -30.39 -5.09 5.17
N ASP A 246 -30.65 -5.06 6.48
CA ASP A 246 -29.64 -4.99 7.52
C ASP A 246 -29.38 -6.39 8.08
N VAL A 247 -28.11 -6.80 8.17
CA VAL A 247 -27.68 -8.08 8.75
C VAL A 247 -28.04 -8.21 10.23
N ARG A 248 -28.31 -7.10 10.92
CA ARG A 248 -28.80 -7.06 12.30
C ARG A 248 -30.26 -7.49 12.42
N ASN A 249 -31.03 -7.52 11.33
CA ASN A 249 -32.43 -7.90 11.32
C ASN A 249 -32.58 -9.42 11.17
N GLU A 250 -32.57 -10.13 12.30
CA GLU A 250 -32.63 -11.60 12.36
C GLU A 250 -33.84 -12.17 11.59
N ARG A 251 -35.03 -11.61 11.78
CA ARG A 251 -36.26 -12.06 11.10
C ARG A 251 -36.10 -11.96 9.58
N ARG A 252 -35.59 -10.83 9.08
CA ARG A 252 -35.41 -10.62 7.64
C ARG A 252 -34.30 -11.48 7.07
N MET A 253 -33.20 -11.69 7.79
CA MET A 253 -32.16 -12.63 7.38
C MET A 253 -32.72 -14.05 7.31
N GLN A 254 -33.52 -14.47 8.28
CA GLN A 254 -34.17 -15.77 8.28
C GLN A 254 -35.05 -15.96 7.03
N GLU A 255 -35.90 -14.99 6.68
CA GLU A 255 -36.71 -15.04 5.45
C GLU A 255 -35.86 -15.21 4.18
N VAL A 256 -34.71 -14.52 4.11
CA VAL A 256 -33.78 -14.62 2.98
C VAL A 256 -33.20 -16.04 2.88
N PHE A 257 -32.74 -16.61 4.00
CA PHE A 257 -32.20 -17.97 4.02
C PHE A 257 -33.27 -19.03 3.72
N GLU A 258 -34.49 -18.87 4.26
CA GLU A 258 -35.61 -19.76 4.00
C GLU A 258 -36.02 -19.76 2.53
N LYS A 259 -36.16 -18.57 1.95
CA LYS A 259 -36.61 -18.39 0.56
C LYS A 259 -35.57 -18.84 -0.45
N TYR A 260 -34.31 -18.46 -0.26
CA TYR A 260 -33.30 -18.62 -1.31
C TYR A 260 -32.34 -19.79 -1.10
N ARG A 261 -32.21 -20.30 0.13
CA ARG A 261 -31.33 -21.44 0.46
C ARG A 261 -29.92 -21.29 -0.13
N PRO A 262 -29.13 -20.28 0.31
CA PRO A 262 -27.80 -20.05 -0.24
C PRO A 262 -26.89 -21.27 0.03
N ASP A 263 -26.08 -21.64 -0.97
CA ASP A 263 -25.06 -22.69 -0.82
C ASP A 263 -23.75 -22.10 -0.28
N ILE A 264 -23.43 -20.87 -0.68
CA ILE A 264 -22.21 -20.16 -0.30
C ILE A 264 -22.57 -18.76 0.19
N VAL A 265 -21.98 -18.34 1.31
CA VAL A 265 -22.15 -17.00 1.87
C VAL A 265 -20.79 -16.31 1.93
N PHE A 266 -20.65 -15.16 1.26
CA PHE A 266 -19.56 -14.21 1.47
C PHE A 266 -20.06 -13.10 2.40
N HIS A 267 -19.50 -13.04 3.61
CA HIS A 267 -19.87 -12.05 4.61
C HIS A 267 -18.89 -10.88 4.62
N ALA A 268 -19.25 -9.79 3.92
CA ALA A 268 -18.48 -8.56 3.82
C ALA A 268 -19.17 -7.33 4.46
N ALA A 269 -20.33 -7.51 5.09
CA ALA A 269 -21.01 -6.45 5.84
C ALA A 269 -20.27 -6.16 7.16
N ALA A 270 -19.81 -4.93 7.32
CA ALA A 270 -19.19 -4.44 8.55
C ALA A 270 -19.05 -2.91 8.53
N TYR A 271 -18.99 -2.29 9.70
CA TYR A 271 -18.43 -0.95 9.87
C TYR A 271 -16.91 -1.01 10.03
N LYS A 272 -16.21 -0.19 9.24
CA LYS A 272 -14.73 -0.24 9.13
C LYS A 272 -13.99 1.02 9.58
N HIS A 273 -14.70 2.13 9.79
CA HIS A 273 -14.06 3.42 10.06
C HIS A 273 -13.64 3.52 11.52
N VAL A 274 -12.34 3.35 11.80
CA VAL A 274 -11.77 3.35 13.17
C VAL A 274 -12.27 4.54 14.01
N PRO A 275 -12.12 5.82 13.60
CA PRO A 275 -12.53 6.93 14.46
C PRO A 275 -14.03 6.96 14.77
N LEU A 276 -14.87 6.57 13.80
CA LEU A 276 -16.32 6.51 14.02
C LEU A 276 -16.70 5.40 15.00
N MET A 277 -16.01 4.26 14.95
CA MET A 277 -16.29 3.12 15.83
C MET A 277 -15.70 3.27 17.22
N GLU A 278 -14.64 4.06 17.39
CA GLU A 278 -14.19 4.51 18.72
C GLU A 278 -15.29 5.35 19.40
N GLN A 279 -15.97 6.22 18.65
CA GLN A 279 -17.06 7.05 19.18
C GLN A 279 -18.40 6.29 19.31
N ASN A 280 -18.57 5.19 18.58
CA ASN A 280 -19.79 4.40 18.57
C ASN A 280 -19.51 2.90 18.79
N PRO A 281 -19.00 2.50 19.97
CA PRO A 281 -18.65 1.10 20.24
C PRO A 281 -19.81 0.12 20.14
N GLU A 282 -20.99 0.53 20.62
CA GLU A 282 -22.19 -0.29 20.54
C GLU A 282 -22.54 -0.63 19.08
N GLU A 283 -22.48 0.35 18.17
CA GLU A 283 -22.75 0.13 16.75
C GLU A 283 -21.72 -0.79 16.08
N ALA A 284 -20.45 -0.70 16.51
CA ALA A 284 -19.41 -1.64 16.10
C ALA A 284 -19.75 -3.06 16.57
N PHE A 285 -20.16 -3.24 17.83
CA PHE A 285 -20.57 -4.54 18.36
C PHE A 285 -21.81 -5.10 17.64
N ARG A 286 -22.88 -4.31 17.53
CA ARG A 286 -24.15 -4.76 16.91
C ARG A 286 -23.96 -5.15 15.45
N THR A 287 -23.18 -4.40 14.68
CA THR A 287 -23.00 -4.68 13.26
C THR A 287 -21.94 -5.74 13.02
N ASN A 288 -20.74 -5.57 13.59
CA ASN A 288 -19.61 -6.43 13.27
C ASN A 288 -19.64 -7.77 14.03
N VAL A 289 -20.26 -7.82 15.23
CA VAL A 289 -20.33 -9.04 16.04
C VAL A 289 -21.70 -9.68 15.91
N LEU A 290 -22.78 -8.99 16.30
CA LEU A 290 -24.12 -9.58 16.28
C LEU A 290 -24.63 -9.82 14.86
N GLY A 291 -24.36 -8.91 13.93
CA GLY A 291 -24.66 -9.11 12.51
C GLY A 291 -23.94 -10.34 11.94
N THR A 292 -22.65 -10.53 12.27
CA THR A 292 -21.92 -11.75 11.89
C THR A 292 -22.50 -13.00 12.54
N GLN A 293 -22.83 -12.93 13.83
CA GLN A 293 -23.47 -14.04 14.55
C GLN A 293 -24.76 -14.49 13.85
N ILE A 294 -25.68 -13.57 13.52
CA ILE A 294 -26.96 -13.91 12.88
C ILE A 294 -26.74 -14.66 11.57
N VAL A 295 -25.87 -14.14 10.70
CA VAL A 295 -25.62 -14.77 9.38
C VAL A 295 -24.89 -16.11 9.54
N ALA A 296 -23.96 -16.23 10.50
CA ALA A 296 -23.26 -17.47 10.80
C ALA A 296 -24.20 -18.56 11.37
N ASP A 297 -25.07 -18.19 12.31
CA ASP A 297 -26.07 -19.09 12.91
C ASP A 297 -27.08 -19.57 11.88
N LEU A 298 -27.55 -18.67 11.01
CA LEU A 298 -28.42 -19.05 9.88
C LEU A 298 -27.67 -19.95 8.88
N SER A 299 -26.38 -19.71 8.65
CA SER A 299 -25.57 -20.58 7.78
C SER A 299 -25.47 -22.00 8.32
N LEU A 300 -25.29 -22.15 9.64
CA LEU A 300 -25.36 -23.45 10.31
C LEU A 300 -26.75 -24.08 10.19
N ARG A 301 -27.80 -23.32 10.52
CA ARG A 301 -29.19 -23.82 10.57
C ARG A 301 -29.69 -24.29 9.20
N PHE A 302 -29.30 -23.60 8.14
CA PHE A 302 -29.70 -23.92 6.77
C PHE A 302 -28.67 -24.76 6.00
N GLU A 303 -27.63 -25.24 6.69
CA GLU A 303 -26.60 -26.14 6.14
C GLU A 303 -25.91 -25.56 4.90
N VAL A 304 -25.57 -24.26 4.94
CA VAL A 304 -24.73 -23.60 3.94
C VAL A 304 -23.42 -24.38 3.82
N GLU A 305 -22.95 -24.63 2.61
CA GLU A 305 -21.73 -25.41 2.36
C GLU A 305 -20.49 -24.65 2.83
N LYS A 306 -20.38 -23.36 2.45
CA LYS A 306 -19.25 -22.50 2.79
C LYS A 306 -19.68 -21.12 3.26
N PHE A 307 -19.15 -20.71 4.40
CA PHE A 307 -19.26 -19.36 4.92
C PHE A 307 -17.88 -18.71 4.92
N VAL A 308 -17.69 -17.69 4.08
CA VAL A 308 -16.43 -16.95 3.94
C VAL A 308 -16.57 -15.60 4.62
N PHE A 309 -15.86 -15.43 5.73
CA PHE A 309 -15.80 -14.20 6.50
C PHE A 309 -14.67 -13.29 6.02
N VAL A 310 -15.02 -12.06 5.64
CA VAL A 310 -14.04 -11.02 5.31
C VAL A 310 -13.63 -10.28 6.59
N SER A 311 -12.40 -10.53 7.04
CA SER A 311 -11.77 -9.86 8.17
C SER A 311 -10.68 -8.88 7.71
N THR A 312 -9.86 -8.38 8.64
CA THR A 312 -8.87 -7.32 8.42
C THR A 312 -7.64 -7.52 9.28
N ASP A 313 -6.49 -7.02 8.82
CA ASP A 313 -5.27 -6.86 9.63
C ASP A 313 -5.53 -6.15 10.98
N LYS A 314 -6.51 -5.26 11.09
CA LYS A 314 -6.86 -4.57 12.35
C LYS A 314 -7.45 -5.47 13.43
N ALA A 315 -7.88 -6.69 13.09
CA ALA A 315 -8.29 -7.69 14.06
C ALA A 315 -7.09 -8.34 14.77
N VAL A 316 -5.88 -8.15 14.23
CA VAL A 316 -4.62 -8.66 14.79
C VAL A 316 -4.09 -7.70 15.85
N ASN A 317 -3.86 -8.20 17.07
CA ASN A 317 -3.40 -7.40 18.21
C ASN A 317 -4.15 -6.05 18.27
N PRO A 318 -5.49 -6.05 18.32
CA PRO A 318 -6.29 -4.88 18.00
C PRO A 318 -5.96 -3.72 18.93
N THR A 319 -5.97 -2.49 18.41
CA THR A 319 -5.81 -1.25 19.19
C THR A 319 -7.02 -0.35 19.18
N SER A 320 -8.04 -0.76 18.42
CA SER A 320 -9.28 0.00 18.25
C SER A 320 -10.50 -0.88 18.52
N VAL A 321 -11.62 -0.24 18.85
CA VAL A 321 -12.92 -0.86 18.99
C VAL A 321 -13.35 -1.56 17.70
N MET A 322 -13.09 -0.94 16.54
CA MET A 322 -13.36 -1.55 15.24
C MET A 322 -12.58 -2.86 15.07
N GLY A 323 -11.26 -2.82 15.32
CA GLY A 323 -10.40 -4.00 15.25
C GLY A 323 -10.84 -5.09 16.23
N ALA A 324 -11.12 -4.72 17.47
CA ALA A 324 -11.58 -5.63 18.52
C ALA A 324 -12.94 -6.27 18.19
N SER A 325 -13.89 -5.51 17.63
CA SER A 325 -15.18 -6.05 17.18
C SER A 325 -15.02 -7.08 16.07
N LYS A 326 -14.12 -6.85 15.10
CA LYS A 326 -13.82 -7.83 14.05
C LYS A 326 -13.11 -9.05 14.62
N ARG A 327 -12.20 -8.88 15.58
CA ARG A 327 -11.55 -9.99 16.29
C ARG A 327 -12.55 -10.85 17.07
N LEU A 328 -13.51 -10.25 17.75
CA LEU A 328 -14.58 -10.97 18.44
C LEU A 328 -15.46 -11.75 17.46
N ALA A 329 -15.77 -11.16 16.31
CA ALA A 329 -16.50 -11.82 15.24
C ALA A 329 -15.72 -13.01 14.65
N GLU A 330 -14.40 -12.90 14.47
CA GLU A 330 -13.54 -14.04 14.10
C GLU A 330 -13.63 -15.17 15.13
N MET A 331 -13.53 -14.84 16.43
CA MET A 331 -13.64 -15.83 17.51
C MET A 331 -14.98 -16.54 17.48
N TYR A 332 -16.07 -15.82 17.24
CA TYR A 332 -17.41 -16.39 17.11
C TYR A 332 -17.50 -17.34 15.90
N VAL A 333 -17.02 -16.91 14.73
CA VAL A 333 -16.98 -17.69 13.49
C VAL A 333 -16.18 -18.97 13.67
N SER A 334 -15.00 -18.89 14.30
CA SER A 334 -14.18 -20.07 14.63
C SER A 334 -14.93 -21.05 15.52
N CYS A 335 -15.73 -20.55 16.48
CA CYS A 335 -16.56 -21.36 17.36
C CYS A 335 -17.81 -21.96 16.72
N CYS A 336 -18.12 -21.61 15.46
CA CYS A 336 -19.19 -22.22 14.68
C CYS A 336 -18.73 -23.49 13.93
N HIS A 337 -17.42 -23.69 13.76
CA HIS A 337 -16.88 -24.77 12.93
C HIS A 337 -17.17 -26.19 13.46
N ASN A 338 -17.45 -26.37 14.75
CA ASN A 338 -17.61 -27.69 15.39
C ASN A 338 -18.68 -28.61 14.74
N ASN A 339 -19.58 -28.10 13.89
CA ASN A 339 -20.69 -28.86 13.31
C ASN A 339 -20.41 -29.59 11.97
N GLN A 340 -19.19 -29.55 11.42
CA GLN A 340 -18.70 -30.23 10.20
C GLN A 340 -19.49 -30.06 8.88
N LYS A 341 -20.75 -29.60 8.88
CA LYS A 341 -21.57 -29.40 7.68
C LYS A 341 -21.24 -28.10 6.95
N THR A 342 -21.16 -26.99 7.70
CA THR A 342 -20.79 -25.68 7.17
C THR A 342 -19.30 -25.43 7.39
N ARG A 343 -18.59 -25.15 6.30
CA ARG A 343 -17.16 -24.81 6.35
C ARG A 343 -17.01 -23.30 6.55
N PHE A 344 -16.56 -22.92 7.75
CA PHE A 344 -16.28 -21.54 8.09
C PHE A 344 -14.85 -21.17 7.73
N ILE A 345 -14.68 -20.17 6.88
CA ILE A 345 -13.40 -19.74 6.33
C ILE A 345 -13.23 -18.27 6.65
N THR A 346 -12.16 -17.88 7.33
CA THR A 346 -11.85 -16.48 7.61
C THR A 346 -10.71 -15.99 6.74
N THR A 347 -10.80 -14.76 6.24
CA THR A 347 -9.73 -14.12 5.44
C THR A 347 -9.28 -12.83 6.10
N ARG A 348 -7.97 -12.62 6.22
CA ARG A 348 -7.35 -11.40 6.75
C ARG A 348 -6.48 -10.77 5.68
N PHE A 349 -6.70 -9.49 5.43
CA PHE A 349 -5.86 -8.67 4.58
C PHE A 349 -5.89 -7.21 5.02
N GLY A 350 -4.92 -6.45 4.52
CA GLY A 350 -4.75 -5.05 4.88
C GLY A 350 -5.58 -4.09 4.06
N ASN A 351 -5.09 -2.85 3.94
CA ASN A 351 -5.84 -1.81 3.24
C ASN A 351 -5.99 -2.13 1.75
N VAL A 352 -7.11 -1.70 1.20
CA VAL A 352 -7.43 -1.86 -0.21
C VAL A 352 -7.54 -0.51 -0.89
N LEU A 353 -6.80 -0.36 -1.99
CA LEU A 353 -6.65 0.90 -2.72
C LEU A 353 -7.97 1.39 -3.30
N GLY A 354 -8.24 2.69 -3.14
CA GLY A 354 -9.43 3.33 -3.68
C GLY A 354 -10.74 2.89 -3.03
N SER A 355 -10.71 2.15 -1.91
CA SER A 355 -11.94 1.79 -1.21
C SER A 355 -12.63 3.02 -0.60
N ASN A 356 -13.96 2.95 -0.43
CA ASN A 356 -14.78 4.06 0.04
C ASN A 356 -14.25 4.62 1.36
N GLY A 357 -14.11 5.95 1.44
CA GLY A 357 -13.61 6.65 2.64
C GLY A 357 -12.17 6.31 3.03
N SER A 358 -11.35 5.78 2.11
CA SER A 358 -9.92 5.55 2.37
C SER A 358 -9.05 6.79 2.11
N VAL A 359 -7.77 6.67 2.42
CA VAL A 359 -6.80 7.77 2.35
C VAL A 359 -6.59 8.34 0.95
N VAL A 360 -6.64 7.50 -0.10
CA VAL A 360 -6.41 7.94 -1.48
C VAL A 360 -7.56 8.85 -1.98
N PRO A 361 -8.85 8.48 -1.86
CA PRO A 361 -9.95 9.41 -2.13
C PRO A 361 -9.88 10.71 -1.31
N LEU A 362 -9.51 10.62 -0.03
CA LEU A 362 -9.36 11.80 0.83
C LEU A 362 -8.30 12.77 0.29
N PHE A 363 -7.10 12.26 -0.02
CA PHE A 363 -6.01 13.07 -0.57
C PHE A 363 -6.38 13.64 -1.94
N THR A 364 -7.06 12.87 -2.77
CA THR A 364 -7.54 13.34 -4.07
C THR A 364 -8.48 14.54 -3.91
N LYS A 365 -9.42 14.46 -2.97
CA LYS A 365 -10.34 15.56 -2.65
C LYS A 365 -9.59 16.78 -2.10
N GLN A 366 -8.69 16.59 -1.14
CA GLN A 366 -7.87 17.68 -0.57
C GLN A 366 -7.03 18.40 -1.64
N ILE A 367 -6.42 17.64 -2.55
CA ILE A 367 -5.66 18.21 -3.68
C ILE A 367 -6.59 19.01 -4.61
N GLN A 368 -7.77 18.49 -4.93
CA GLN A 368 -8.75 19.19 -5.79
C GLN A 368 -9.27 20.48 -5.15
N GLU A 369 -9.35 20.53 -3.82
CA GLU A 369 -9.73 21.71 -3.05
C GLU A 369 -8.55 22.70 -2.85
N GLY A 370 -7.33 22.35 -3.30
CA GLY A 370 -6.13 23.17 -3.21
C GLY A 370 -5.49 23.22 -1.82
N GLY A 371 -5.98 22.40 -0.87
CA GLY A 371 -5.57 22.44 0.53
C GLY A 371 -4.35 21.56 0.82
N PRO A 372 -3.65 21.82 1.93
CA PRO A 372 -2.62 20.89 2.38
C PRO A 372 -3.24 19.52 2.63
N ILE A 373 -2.50 18.48 2.27
CA ILE A 373 -2.92 17.10 2.56
C ILE A 373 -2.72 16.84 4.05
N THR A 374 -3.68 16.19 4.70
CA THR A 374 -3.53 15.84 6.13
C THR A 374 -3.01 14.42 6.30
N VAL A 375 -1.88 14.25 6.98
CA VAL A 375 -1.29 12.96 7.33
C VAL A 375 -1.24 12.84 8.85
N THR A 376 -1.65 11.70 9.39
CA THR A 376 -1.72 11.52 10.86
C THR A 376 -0.34 11.45 11.50
N HIS A 377 0.62 10.76 10.87
CA HIS A 377 1.99 10.67 11.39
C HIS A 377 3.00 10.44 10.26
N LYS A 378 4.21 11.00 10.36
CA LYS A 378 5.24 10.90 9.30
C LYS A 378 5.66 9.46 9.01
N GLU A 379 5.79 8.66 10.07
CA GLU A 379 6.23 7.26 9.99
C GLU A 379 5.10 6.24 9.80
N ILE A 380 3.84 6.68 9.65
CA ILE A 380 2.73 5.75 9.49
C ILE A 380 2.84 4.97 8.17
N THR A 381 2.74 3.65 8.25
CA THR A 381 2.79 2.76 7.08
C THR A 381 1.53 1.92 6.98
N ARG A 382 1.12 1.60 5.76
CA ARG A 382 0.04 0.65 5.50
C ARG A 382 0.40 -0.32 4.40
N PHE A 383 -0.10 -1.53 4.53
CA PHE A 383 -0.11 -2.52 3.47
C PHE A 383 -1.22 -2.20 2.47
N PHE A 384 -0.95 -2.38 1.18
CA PHE A 384 -1.93 -2.10 0.14
C PHE A 384 -2.02 -3.23 -0.87
N MET A 385 -3.25 -3.53 -1.27
CA MET A 385 -3.56 -4.34 -2.44
C MET A 385 -4.70 -3.70 -3.23
N THR A 386 -4.94 -4.14 -4.46
CA THR A 386 -6.07 -3.65 -5.26
C THR A 386 -7.37 -4.36 -4.87
N ILE A 387 -8.53 -3.70 -5.04
CA ILE A 387 -9.84 -4.32 -4.78
C ILE A 387 -10.01 -5.65 -5.55
N PRO A 388 -9.72 -5.73 -6.87
CA PRO A 388 -9.84 -6.98 -7.60
C PRO A 388 -8.92 -8.08 -7.09
N GLU A 389 -7.66 -7.75 -6.75
CA GLU A 389 -6.70 -8.71 -6.18
C GLU A 389 -7.19 -9.25 -4.83
N ALA A 390 -7.69 -8.38 -3.94
CA ALA A 390 -8.23 -8.78 -2.64
C ALA A 390 -9.37 -9.77 -2.79
N CYS A 391 -10.38 -9.41 -3.59
CA CYS A 391 -11.57 -10.23 -3.77
C CYS A 391 -11.25 -11.56 -4.46
N GLN A 392 -10.26 -11.56 -5.35
CA GLN A 392 -9.82 -12.79 -5.99
C GLN A 392 -9.15 -13.75 -4.99
N LEU A 393 -8.30 -13.24 -4.08
CA LEU A 393 -7.73 -14.05 -3.01
C LEU A 393 -8.81 -14.51 -2.01
N VAL A 394 -9.87 -13.73 -1.77
CA VAL A 394 -11.03 -14.15 -0.97
C VAL A 394 -11.75 -15.33 -1.61
N LEU A 395 -12.00 -15.27 -2.91
CA LEU A 395 -12.63 -16.38 -3.65
C LEU A 395 -11.75 -17.63 -3.64
N GLU A 396 -10.44 -17.46 -3.86
CA GLU A 396 -9.46 -18.54 -3.82
C GLU A 396 -9.40 -19.20 -2.43
N ALA A 397 -9.41 -18.39 -1.36
CA ALA A 397 -9.51 -18.84 0.03
C ALA A 397 -10.81 -19.63 0.27
N GLY A 398 -11.93 -19.15 -0.30
CA GLY A 398 -13.21 -19.84 -0.29
C GLY A 398 -13.14 -21.22 -0.96
N VAL A 399 -12.45 -21.35 -2.10
CA VAL A 399 -12.27 -22.64 -2.78
C VAL A 399 -11.42 -23.61 -1.94
N MET A 400 -10.29 -23.13 -1.39
CA MET A 400 -9.34 -24.00 -0.68
C MET A 400 -9.77 -24.41 0.74
N GLY A 401 -10.60 -23.61 1.40
CA GLY A 401 -10.93 -23.82 2.81
C GLY A 401 -11.77 -25.08 3.05
N ALA A 402 -11.34 -25.89 4.02
CA ALA A 402 -12.04 -27.07 4.50
C ALA A 402 -12.89 -26.80 5.75
N GLY A 403 -12.76 -25.60 6.34
CA GLY A 403 -13.43 -25.14 7.55
C GLY A 403 -12.44 -24.97 8.72
N GLY A 404 -12.62 -23.91 9.50
CA GLY A 404 -11.80 -23.58 10.67
C GLY A 404 -10.53 -22.80 10.35
N GLU A 405 -10.24 -22.55 9.07
CA GLU A 405 -9.05 -21.82 8.65
C GLU A 405 -9.18 -20.30 8.77
N ILE A 406 -8.06 -19.66 9.12
CA ILE A 406 -7.85 -18.22 8.98
C ILE A 406 -6.76 -18.02 7.93
N PHE A 407 -7.13 -17.58 6.74
CA PHE A 407 -6.20 -17.27 5.66
C PHE A 407 -5.69 -15.84 5.76
N ILE A 408 -4.38 -15.64 5.60
CA ILE A 408 -3.71 -14.34 5.58
C ILE A 408 -3.12 -14.12 4.20
N PHE A 409 -3.38 -12.97 3.62
CA PHE A 409 -2.88 -12.64 2.28
C PHE A 409 -1.53 -11.95 2.34
N ASP A 410 -0.67 -12.28 1.38
CA ASP A 410 0.58 -11.57 1.18
C ASP A 410 0.34 -10.19 0.54
N MET A 411 0.50 -9.17 1.38
CA MET A 411 0.32 -7.77 1.04
C MET A 411 1.61 -7.08 0.58
N GLY A 412 2.72 -7.80 0.42
CA GLY A 412 4.02 -7.26 -0.01
C GLY A 412 4.59 -6.19 0.91
N GLU A 413 5.40 -5.27 0.34
CA GLU A 413 6.03 -4.18 1.11
C GLU A 413 4.97 -3.17 1.61
N SER A 414 5.08 -2.77 2.89
CA SER A 414 4.29 -1.66 3.42
C SER A 414 4.74 -0.32 2.83
N VAL A 415 3.83 0.66 2.80
CA VAL A 415 4.05 1.97 2.19
C VAL A 415 3.81 3.07 3.20
N LYS A 416 4.77 4.00 3.32
CA LYS A 416 4.63 5.22 4.13
C LYS A 416 3.55 6.12 3.54
N ILE A 417 2.56 6.51 4.35
CA ILE A 417 1.45 7.36 3.90
C ILE A 417 1.94 8.77 3.57
N TYR A 418 2.95 9.25 4.28
CA TYR A 418 3.57 10.54 3.98
C TYR A 418 4.22 10.57 2.59
N ASP A 419 4.93 9.49 2.21
CA ASP A 419 5.51 9.36 0.87
C ASP A 419 4.41 9.20 -0.20
N LEU A 420 3.33 8.51 0.13
CA LEU A 420 2.15 8.39 -0.73
C LEU A 420 1.53 9.77 -1.01
N ALA A 421 1.35 10.61 0.02
CA ALA A 421 0.84 11.97 -0.13
C ALA A 421 1.71 12.81 -1.08
N LYS A 422 3.03 12.82 -0.88
CA LYS A 422 3.97 13.53 -1.78
C LYS A 422 3.85 13.06 -3.23
N LYS A 423 3.72 11.75 -3.44
CA LYS A 423 3.56 11.18 -4.79
C LYS A 423 2.25 11.61 -5.43
N MET A 424 1.16 11.64 -4.66
CA MET A 424 -0.14 12.08 -5.16
C MET A 424 -0.15 13.56 -5.56
N ILE A 425 0.50 14.44 -4.78
CA ILE A 425 0.68 15.86 -5.15
C ILE A 425 1.38 15.97 -6.51
N ARG A 426 2.51 15.28 -6.67
CA ARG A 426 3.31 15.31 -7.91
C ARG A 426 2.59 14.69 -9.10
N LEU A 427 1.85 13.60 -8.92
CA LEU A 427 1.04 12.98 -9.97
C LEU A 427 -0.09 13.89 -10.45
N SER A 428 -0.65 14.72 -9.57
CA SER A 428 -1.62 15.75 -9.94
C SER A 428 -1.00 16.94 -10.70
N GLY A 429 0.32 16.92 -10.95
CA GLY A 429 1.04 17.98 -11.65
C GLY A 429 1.38 19.18 -10.78
N LEU A 430 1.31 19.03 -9.45
CA LEU A 430 1.61 20.06 -8.46
C LEU A 430 2.96 19.78 -7.80
N ARG A 431 3.63 20.83 -7.31
CA ARG A 431 4.92 20.76 -6.63
C ARG A 431 4.72 20.70 -5.12
N TYR A 432 5.56 19.89 -4.48
CA TYR A 432 5.62 19.76 -3.03
C TYR A 432 6.97 20.31 -2.54
N PRO A 433 6.99 21.23 -1.55
CA PRO A 433 5.85 21.80 -0.82
C PRO A 433 5.25 23.08 -1.45
N GLU A 434 5.72 23.53 -2.62
CA GLU A 434 5.46 24.90 -3.11
C GLU A 434 4.01 25.17 -3.53
N ASP A 435 3.33 24.19 -4.13
CA ASP A 435 1.95 24.35 -4.60
C ASP A 435 0.95 23.77 -3.58
N ILE A 436 1.29 22.64 -2.94
CA ILE A 436 0.55 21.99 -1.85
C ILE A 436 1.54 21.41 -0.84
N ASP A 437 1.32 21.66 0.46
CA ASP A 437 2.09 21.08 1.56
C ASP A 437 1.33 19.91 2.26
N ILE A 438 1.95 19.30 3.28
CA ILE A 438 1.39 18.21 4.07
C ILE A 438 1.40 18.57 5.55
N ASP A 439 0.20 18.64 6.14
CA ASP A 439 0.00 18.89 7.56
C ASP A 439 0.01 17.59 8.36
N ILE A 440 0.82 17.55 9.42
CA ILE A 440 0.84 16.43 10.36
C ILE A 440 -0.16 16.68 11.49
N ILE A 441 -1.26 15.94 11.49
CA ILE A 441 -2.42 16.18 12.38
C ILE A 441 -2.44 15.32 13.66
N GLY A 442 -1.44 14.45 13.84
CA GLY A 442 -1.38 13.51 14.95
C GLY A 442 -2.15 12.21 14.69
N LEU A 443 -1.83 11.18 15.46
CA LEU A 443 -2.54 9.90 15.42
C LEU A 443 -3.96 10.09 15.94
N ARG A 444 -4.90 9.33 15.40
CA ARG A 444 -6.29 9.32 15.88
C ARG A 444 -6.48 8.22 16.93
N PRO A 445 -7.55 8.28 17.74
CA PRO A 445 -7.92 7.19 18.62
C PRO A 445 -8.03 5.85 17.89
N GLY A 446 -7.46 4.82 18.49
CA GLY A 446 -7.38 3.45 18.01
C GLY A 446 -6.37 3.20 16.87
N GLU A 447 -5.69 4.23 16.35
CA GLU A 447 -4.88 4.13 15.14
C GLU A 447 -3.45 3.60 15.42
N LYS A 448 -3.01 2.60 14.64
CA LYS A 448 -1.63 2.10 14.69
C LYS A 448 -0.69 2.89 13.77
N ILE A 449 0.58 3.01 14.17
CA ILE A 449 1.64 3.49 13.26
C ILE A 449 1.96 2.41 12.21
N TYR A 450 2.08 1.16 12.65
CA TYR A 450 2.39 -0.01 11.84
C TYR A 450 1.31 -1.06 12.03
N GLU A 451 0.77 -1.59 10.92
CA GLU A 451 -0.17 -2.72 10.97
C GLU A 451 0.61 -4.03 11.01
N GLU A 452 0.01 -5.06 11.59
CA GLU A 452 0.57 -6.41 11.72
C GLU A 452 -0.32 -7.39 10.95
N LEU A 453 0.28 -8.43 10.35
CA LEU A 453 -0.48 -9.47 9.64
C LEU A 453 -0.72 -10.72 10.50
N LEU A 454 0.01 -10.87 11.61
CA LEU A 454 -0.03 -12.03 12.52
C LEU A 454 -0.10 -11.58 13.96
N ALA A 455 -0.94 -12.24 14.76
CA ALA A 455 -1.06 -11.94 16.18
C ALA A 455 0.08 -12.61 16.98
N ASP A 456 0.25 -12.18 18.23
CA ASP A 456 1.27 -12.73 19.11
C ASP A 456 1.04 -14.24 19.32
N GLY A 457 2.04 -15.05 18.94
CA GLY A 457 1.98 -16.52 19.02
C GLY A 457 1.34 -17.23 17.82
N GLU A 458 0.80 -16.51 16.82
CA GLU A 458 0.30 -17.13 15.59
C GLU A 458 1.46 -17.54 14.66
N GLN A 459 1.42 -18.78 14.18
CA GLN A 459 2.32 -19.27 13.14
C GLN A 459 1.61 -19.37 11.80
N THR A 460 2.36 -19.26 10.71
CA THR A 460 1.83 -19.47 9.36
C THR A 460 2.29 -20.80 8.77
N LEU A 461 1.39 -21.45 8.07
CA LEU A 461 1.68 -22.54 7.14
C LEU A 461 1.52 -22.04 5.71
N GLU A 462 2.29 -22.63 4.80
CA GLU A 462 2.15 -22.40 3.37
C GLU A 462 0.88 -23.09 2.86
N THR A 463 0.25 -22.50 1.85
CA THR A 463 -0.82 -23.13 1.07
C THR A 463 -0.31 -23.43 -0.34
N TYR A 464 -1.13 -24.04 -1.20
CA TYR A 464 -0.74 -24.20 -2.62
C TYR A 464 -0.65 -22.86 -3.37
N HIS A 465 -1.20 -21.78 -2.81
CA HIS A 465 -1.20 -20.46 -3.44
C HIS A 465 -0.17 -19.55 -2.75
N GLU A 466 0.82 -19.08 -3.52
CA GLU A 466 1.97 -18.32 -3.00
C GLU A 466 1.60 -17.08 -2.16
N LYS A 467 0.47 -16.43 -2.48
CA LYS A 467 -0.02 -15.25 -1.78
C LYS A 467 -0.98 -15.52 -0.62
N ILE A 468 -1.25 -16.78 -0.29
CA ILE A 468 -2.20 -17.15 0.77
C ILE A 468 -1.47 -18.05 1.76
N ARG A 469 -1.45 -17.62 3.02
CA ARG A 469 -0.88 -18.40 4.13
C ARG A 469 -1.99 -18.77 5.10
N LEU A 470 -1.85 -19.92 5.75
CA LEU A 470 -2.80 -20.37 6.76
C LEU A 470 -2.28 -19.99 8.15
N ALA A 471 -3.06 -19.24 8.91
CA ALA A 471 -2.74 -18.92 10.31
C ALA A 471 -3.19 -20.08 11.21
N LYS A 472 -2.30 -20.55 12.09
CA LYS A 472 -2.68 -21.42 13.20
C LYS A 472 -3.19 -20.57 14.34
N SER A 473 -4.50 -20.62 14.58
CA SER A 473 -5.12 -19.88 15.69
C SER A 473 -5.01 -20.65 17.01
N ARG A 474 -5.13 -19.90 18.11
CA ARG A 474 -5.24 -20.45 19.47
C ARG A 474 -6.50 -21.28 19.63
N GLN A 475 -6.49 -22.25 20.54
CA GLN A 475 -7.72 -22.87 21.01
C GLN A 475 -8.57 -21.83 21.75
N LEU A 476 -9.87 -21.81 21.46
CA LEU A 476 -10.84 -20.89 22.05
C LEU A 476 -11.77 -21.66 22.98
N ASP A 477 -12.08 -21.09 24.14
CA ASP A 477 -13.22 -21.52 24.94
C ASP A 477 -14.51 -20.99 24.29
N CYS A 478 -15.08 -21.80 23.41
CA CYS A 478 -16.25 -21.42 22.65
C CYS A 478 -17.51 -21.26 23.50
N ALA A 479 -17.61 -21.93 24.64
CA ALA A 479 -18.73 -21.75 25.56
C ALA A 479 -18.64 -20.38 26.22
N LEU A 480 -17.44 -19.98 26.66
CA LEU A 480 -17.20 -18.65 27.21
C LEU A 480 -17.46 -17.54 26.19
N VAL A 481 -16.94 -17.67 24.97
CA VAL A 481 -17.12 -16.65 23.92
C VAL A 481 -18.61 -16.45 23.60
N LYS A 482 -19.34 -17.54 23.34
CA LYS A 482 -20.77 -17.46 23.01
C LYS A 482 -21.60 -16.91 24.16
N SER A 483 -21.41 -17.41 25.38
CA SER A 483 -22.15 -16.94 26.56
C SER A 483 -21.88 -15.47 26.87
N ARG A 484 -20.63 -15.02 26.73
CA ARG A 484 -20.29 -13.61 26.96
C ARG A 484 -20.89 -12.69 25.89
N ILE A 485 -20.91 -13.09 24.61
CA ILE A 485 -21.57 -12.31 23.55
C ILE A 485 -23.07 -12.19 23.84
N THR A 486 -23.74 -13.27 24.25
CA THR A 486 -25.15 -13.24 24.65
C THR A 486 -25.38 -12.32 25.84
N PHE A 487 -24.55 -12.41 26.89
CA PHE A 487 -24.62 -11.52 28.05
C PHE A 487 -24.49 -10.05 27.67
N ILE A 488 -23.52 -9.70 26.81
CA ILE A 488 -23.34 -8.33 26.31
C ILE A 488 -24.58 -7.88 25.52
N LYS A 489 -25.10 -8.73 24.63
CA LYS A 489 -26.32 -8.44 23.84
C LYS A 489 -27.50 -8.11 24.75
N GLU A 490 -27.76 -8.95 25.75
CA GLU A 490 -28.88 -8.79 26.67
C GLU A 490 -28.72 -7.53 27.52
N GLY A 491 -27.53 -7.29 28.09
CA GLY A 491 -27.26 -6.09 28.89
C GLY A 491 -27.35 -4.78 28.09
N LEU A 492 -26.91 -4.77 26.82
CA LEU A 492 -27.11 -3.61 25.94
C LEU A 492 -28.60 -3.37 25.64
N CYS A 493 -29.38 -4.44 25.35
CA CYS A 493 -30.81 -4.32 25.12
C CYS A 493 -31.59 -3.83 26.35
N ALA A 494 -31.14 -4.19 27.55
CA ALA A 494 -31.72 -3.75 28.81
C ALA A 494 -31.26 -2.34 29.23
N GLY A 495 -30.23 -1.77 28.57
CA GLY A 495 -29.62 -0.50 28.96
C GLY A 495 -28.74 -0.61 30.22
N GLU A 496 -28.34 -1.83 30.59
CA GLU A 496 -27.52 -2.13 31.78
C GLU A 496 -26.02 -2.06 31.49
N ILE A 497 -25.62 -2.17 30.23
CA ILE A 497 -24.23 -2.09 29.79
C ILE A 497 -24.02 -0.79 29.01
N ASN A 498 -23.08 0.04 29.46
CA ASN A 498 -22.61 1.20 28.72
C ASN A 498 -21.33 0.89 27.90
N ASN A 499 -20.85 1.87 27.14
CA ASN A 499 -19.65 1.71 26.30
C ASN A 499 -18.40 1.28 27.07
N MET A 500 -18.21 1.76 28.31
CA MET A 500 -17.03 1.40 29.12
C MET A 500 -17.08 -0.06 29.58
N GLU A 501 -18.25 -0.53 29.99
CA GLU A 501 -18.47 -1.93 30.38
C GLU A 501 -18.37 -2.86 29.16
N LEU A 502 -18.93 -2.44 28.02
CA LEU A 502 -18.78 -3.15 26.74
C LEU A 502 -17.31 -3.37 26.39
N ILE A 503 -16.49 -2.31 26.44
CA ILE A 503 -15.05 -2.41 26.12
C ILE A 503 -14.28 -3.21 27.18
N THR A 504 -14.70 -3.16 28.45
CA THR A 504 -14.14 -4.03 29.50
C THR A 504 -14.35 -5.50 29.13
N HIS A 505 -15.56 -5.88 28.71
CA HIS A 505 -15.84 -7.23 28.25
C HIS A 505 -15.08 -7.61 26.97
N PHE A 506 -14.85 -6.67 26.05
CA PHE A 506 -13.99 -6.93 24.89
C PHE A 506 -12.57 -7.29 25.32
N LYS A 507 -11.98 -6.54 26.26
CA LYS A 507 -10.62 -6.77 26.76
C LYS A 507 -10.50 -8.05 27.57
N ASP A 508 -11.56 -8.45 28.28
CA ASP A 508 -11.61 -9.74 28.96
C ASP A 508 -11.60 -10.93 27.97
N LEU A 509 -12.34 -10.81 26.86
CA LEU A 509 -12.39 -11.85 25.82
C LEU A 509 -11.18 -11.83 24.88
N ILE A 510 -10.57 -10.67 24.69
CA ILE A 510 -9.46 -10.44 23.78
C ILE A 510 -8.29 -9.89 24.60
N PRO A 511 -7.51 -10.77 25.27
CA PRO A 511 -6.37 -10.33 26.09
C PRO A 511 -5.33 -9.51 25.32
N GLU A 512 -5.23 -9.72 24.01
CA GLU A 512 -4.35 -8.97 23.13
C GLU A 512 -4.85 -7.56 22.75
N TYR A 513 -6.05 -7.14 23.19
CA TYR A 513 -6.63 -5.83 22.89
C TYR A 513 -6.09 -4.74 23.84
N LEU A 514 -5.12 -3.96 23.35
CA LEU A 514 -4.59 -2.78 24.03
C LEU A 514 -4.95 -1.52 23.25
N SER A 515 -5.71 -0.61 23.86
CA SER A 515 -6.17 0.60 23.18
C SER A 515 -5.00 1.55 22.90
N ASN A 516 -5.08 2.38 21.86
CA ASN A 516 -4.04 3.37 21.55
C ASN A 516 -4.65 4.74 21.24
N ASN A 517 -4.14 5.79 21.87
CA ASN A 517 -4.64 7.15 21.82
C ASN A 517 -6.16 7.27 22.06
N SER A 518 -6.72 6.44 22.93
CA SER A 518 -8.18 6.32 23.14
C SER A 518 -8.53 6.35 24.63
N GLU A 519 -9.74 6.80 24.98
CA GLU A 519 -10.22 6.84 26.37
C GLU A 519 -10.29 5.45 27.03
N TYR A 520 -10.27 4.39 26.22
CA TYR A 520 -10.31 3.00 26.67
C TYR A 520 -8.96 2.46 27.15
N GLU A 521 -7.87 3.23 27.03
CA GLU A 521 -6.55 2.87 27.59
C GLU A 521 -6.60 2.65 29.10
N ARG A 522 -7.49 3.34 29.81
CA ARG A 522 -7.70 3.15 31.25
C ARG A 522 -8.17 1.75 31.63
N LEU A 523 -8.66 0.98 30.65
CA LEU A 523 -9.11 -0.40 30.82
C LEU A 523 -8.03 -1.43 30.42
N ASP A 524 -6.87 -0.98 29.92
CA ASP A 524 -5.82 -1.86 29.44
C ASP A 524 -5.16 -2.62 30.59
N ASN A 525 -4.86 -3.91 30.33
CA ASN A 525 -4.07 -4.74 31.22
C ASN A 525 -2.93 -5.41 30.43
N PRO A 526 -1.77 -4.75 30.30
CA PRO A 526 -0.65 -5.27 29.51
C PRO A 526 -0.13 -6.63 29.99
N LYS A 527 -0.22 -6.91 31.30
CA LYS A 527 0.20 -8.20 31.88
C LYS A 527 -0.61 -9.37 31.32
N ARG A 528 -1.93 -9.17 31.12
CA ARG A 528 -2.78 -10.19 30.50
C ARG A 528 -2.38 -10.50 29.07
N ARG A 529 -1.91 -9.51 28.29
CA ARG A 529 -1.38 -9.76 26.95
C ARG A 529 -0.11 -10.61 26.99
N GLU A 530 0.82 -10.29 27.90
CA GLU A 530 2.05 -11.09 28.05
C GLU A 530 1.75 -12.53 28.48
N GLU A 531 0.87 -12.72 29.47
CA GLU A 531 0.42 -14.05 29.91
C GLU A 531 -0.28 -14.83 28.78
N ALA A 532 -1.16 -14.16 28.03
CA ALA A 532 -1.83 -14.76 26.88
C ALA A 532 -0.86 -15.11 25.75
N ALA A 533 0.12 -14.26 25.47
CA ALA A 533 1.16 -14.50 24.47
C ALA A 533 2.09 -15.67 24.86
N ILE A 534 2.41 -15.84 26.15
CA ILE A 534 3.22 -16.96 26.63
C ILE A 534 2.43 -18.28 26.55
N SER A 535 1.16 -18.26 26.96
CA SER A 535 0.30 -19.46 26.88
C SER A 535 -0.06 -19.87 25.45
N SER A 536 0.00 -18.96 24.49
CA SER A 536 -0.26 -19.24 23.08
C SER A 536 0.95 -19.79 22.31
N VAL A 537 2.14 -19.84 22.92
CA VAL A 537 3.34 -20.42 22.28
C VAL A 537 3.14 -21.92 22.05
N TYR A 538 3.05 -22.31 20.78
CA TYR A 538 2.98 -23.70 20.35
C TYR A 538 4.22 -24.47 20.80
N VAL A 539 4.04 -25.45 21.69
CA VAL A 539 5.04 -26.48 21.98
C VAL A 539 4.76 -27.68 21.07
N PRO A 540 5.67 -28.06 20.15
CA PRO A 540 5.44 -29.21 19.30
C PRO A 540 5.31 -30.51 20.11
N ASP A 541 4.42 -31.42 19.69
CA ASP A 541 4.11 -32.72 20.33
C ASP A 541 5.33 -33.67 20.48
N LYS A 542 6.50 -33.29 19.96
CA LYS A 542 7.77 -34.03 20.04
C LYS A 542 8.90 -33.27 20.75
N VAL A 543 8.59 -32.34 21.65
CA VAL A 543 9.61 -31.92 22.61
C VAL A 543 9.66 -32.97 23.71
N LYS A 544 10.62 -33.90 23.60
CA LYS A 544 11.06 -34.68 24.76
C LYS A 544 11.51 -33.64 25.79
N ILE A 545 10.77 -33.51 26.88
CA ILE A 545 11.20 -32.69 28.02
C ILE A 545 12.44 -33.41 28.57
N ILE A 546 13.63 -32.96 28.18
CA ILE A 546 14.90 -33.55 28.65
C ILE A 546 15.23 -33.05 30.06
N ASP A 547 14.63 -31.97 30.53
CA ASP A 547 14.74 -31.57 31.93
C ASP A 547 13.40 -31.05 32.45
N ARG A 548 12.84 -31.75 33.44
CA ARG A 548 11.95 -31.11 34.40
C ARG A 548 12.82 -30.13 35.18
N ALA A 549 12.67 -28.84 34.92
CA ALA A 549 13.20 -27.81 35.80
C ALA A 549 12.51 -27.97 37.16
N PHE A 550 13.13 -28.73 38.07
CA PHE A 550 12.87 -28.60 39.48
C PHE A 550 13.19 -27.16 39.84
N GLY A 551 12.17 -26.41 40.25
CA GLY A 551 12.37 -25.09 40.84
C GLY A 551 13.33 -25.24 42.01
N ALA A 552 14.57 -24.81 41.81
CA ALA A 552 15.50 -24.67 42.92
C ALA A 552 14.93 -23.56 43.81
N ALA A 553 14.60 -23.94 45.04
CA ALA A 553 14.21 -23.00 46.07
C ALA A 553 15.40 -22.06 46.35
N GLY A 554 15.27 -20.80 45.90
CA GLY A 554 16.12 -19.68 46.30
C GLY A 554 16.88 -18.99 45.15
N PRO A 555 17.19 -17.69 45.31
CA PRO A 555 17.96 -16.94 44.31
C PRO A 555 19.38 -17.49 44.23
N ILE A 556 19.78 -17.91 43.02
CA ILE A 556 21.15 -18.39 42.75
C ILE A 556 22.07 -17.17 42.71
N SER A 557 22.71 -16.89 43.85
CA SER A 557 23.81 -15.94 43.94
C SER A 557 24.99 -16.43 43.07
N PRO A 558 25.65 -15.58 42.27
CA PRO A 558 26.84 -15.98 41.54
C PRO A 558 27.89 -16.45 42.55
N LYS A 559 28.42 -17.68 42.35
CA LYS A 559 29.37 -18.32 43.29
C LYS A 559 30.52 -17.35 43.57
N LYS A 560 30.58 -16.80 44.79
CA LYS A 560 31.56 -15.78 45.21
C LYS A 560 33.00 -16.12 44.82
N ASN A 561 33.35 -17.40 44.82
CA ASN A 561 34.67 -17.90 44.42
C ASN A 561 35.03 -17.62 42.95
N VAL A 562 34.05 -17.59 42.05
CA VAL A 562 34.26 -17.24 40.63
C VAL A 562 34.55 -15.75 40.46
N ILE A 563 33.88 -14.91 41.25
CA ILE A 563 34.11 -13.46 41.24
C ILE A 563 35.49 -13.14 41.83
N TYR A 564 35.88 -13.78 42.94
CA TYR A 564 37.22 -13.61 43.51
C TYR A 564 38.32 -14.12 42.58
N LEU A 565 38.11 -15.23 41.88
CA LEU A 565 39.07 -15.75 40.90
C LEU A 565 39.23 -14.81 39.70
N ALA A 566 38.12 -14.26 39.19
CA ALA A 566 38.15 -13.28 38.11
C ALA A 566 38.85 -11.98 38.53
N ALA A 567 38.58 -11.49 39.75
CA ALA A 567 39.24 -10.31 40.30
C ALA A 567 40.75 -10.54 40.52
N LEU A 568 41.14 -11.72 41.00
CA LEU A 568 42.55 -12.09 41.15
C LEU A 568 43.27 -12.15 39.79
N LEU A 569 42.65 -12.79 38.79
CA LEU A 569 43.22 -12.90 37.44
C LEU A 569 43.35 -11.53 36.76
N LEU A 570 42.34 -10.67 36.86
CA LEU A 570 42.39 -9.31 36.33
C LEU A 570 43.44 -8.45 37.06
N GLY A 571 43.52 -8.57 38.39
CA GLY A 571 44.52 -7.87 39.20
C GLY A 571 45.96 -8.28 38.87
N LEU A 572 46.17 -9.54 38.47
CA LEU A 572 47.49 -10.04 38.07
C LEU A 572 47.83 -9.69 36.62
N LEU A 573 46.87 -9.71 35.69
CA LEU A 573 47.14 -9.52 34.25
C LEU A 573 47.30 -8.05 33.85
N ILE A 574 46.57 -7.12 34.49
CA ILE A 574 46.59 -5.70 34.12
C ILE A 574 47.98 -5.06 34.29
N PRO A 575 48.73 -5.27 35.40
CA PRO A 575 50.07 -4.71 35.55
C PRO A 575 51.05 -5.24 34.49
N PHE A 576 51.01 -6.53 34.18
CA PHE A 576 51.85 -7.12 33.14
C PHE A 576 51.52 -6.60 31.75
N ALA A 577 50.23 -6.42 31.44
CA ALA A 577 49.79 -5.82 30.18
C ALA A 577 50.28 -4.37 30.04
N LEU A 578 50.25 -3.59 31.13
CA LEU A 578 50.76 -2.21 31.14
C LEU A 578 52.28 -2.14 31.01
N ILE A 579 53.02 -3.03 31.68
CA ILE A 579 54.48 -3.13 31.52
C ILE A 579 54.85 -3.53 30.09
N TYR A 580 54.13 -4.50 29.52
CA TYR A 580 54.33 -4.93 28.14
C TYR A 580 54.02 -3.80 27.15
N LEU A 581 52.92 -3.07 27.33
CA LEU A 581 52.59 -1.91 26.49
C LEU A 581 53.67 -0.82 26.57
N ARG A 582 54.17 -0.56 27.78
CA ARG A 582 55.26 0.40 28.00
C ARG A 582 56.54 -0.03 27.30
N GLN A 583 56.96 -1.29 27.44
CA GLN A 583 58.11 -1.83 26.71
C GLN A 583 57.92 -1.77 25.19
N LEU A 584 56.71 -2.04 24.72
CA LEU A 584 56.40 -2.01 23.29
C LEU A 584 56.47 -0.58 22.73
N LEU A 585 56.02 0.41 23.50
CA LEU A 585 56.12 1.82 23.14
C LEU A 585 57.58 2.32 23.21
N ASP A 586 58.33 1.95 24.24
CA ASP A 586 59.74 2.35 24.42
C ASP A 586 60.65 1.75 23.33
N HIS A 587 60.45 0.49 22.92
CA HIS A 587 61.30 -0.16 21.92
C HIS A 587 60.96 0.16 20.46
N LYS A 588 59.68 0.40 20.11
CA LYS A 588 59.28 0.61 18.70
C LYS A 588 59.22 2.08 18.28
N TYR A 589 58.92 3.01 19.18
CA TYR A 589 58.71 4.41 18.80
C TYR A 589 59.91 5.31 19.11
N PHE A 590 60.67 5.06 20.18
CA PHE A 590 61.81 5.91 20.53
C PHE A 590 63.01 5.72 19.58
N GLY A 591 63.27 4.49 19.12
CA GLY A 591 64.35 4.19 18.16
C GLY A 591 64.07 4.72 16.74
N TYR A 592 62.80 4.78 16.32
CA TYR A 592 62.42 5.32 15.01
C TYR A 592 62.45 6.85 14.99
N PHE A 593 62.11 7.49 16.11
CA PHE A 593 62.06 8.94 16.24
C PHE A 593 63.47 9.57 16.28
N ILE A 594 64.43 8.95 16.98
CA ILE A 594 65.83 9.43 17.02
C ILE A 594 66.55 9.26 15.67
N ASN A 595 66.29 8.16 14.94
CA ASN A 595 66.86 7.96 13.59
C ASN A 595 66.32 8.93 12.54
N GLN A 596 65.08 9.42 12.69
CA GLN A 596 64.52 10.44 11.80
C GLN A 596 65.09 11.84 12.08
N ILE A 597 65.32 12.18 13.34
CA ILE A 597 65.90 13.49 13.75
C ILE A 597 67.39 13.60 13.39
N SER A 598 68.17 12.51 13.49
CA SER A 598 69.60 12.52 13.10
C SER A 598 69.84 12.56 11.59
N SER A 599 68.82 12.29 10.76
CA SER A 599 68.90 12.28 9.29
C SER A 599 68.54 13.61 8.61
N GLY A 600 68.29 14.68 9.39
CA GLY A 600 68.10 16.04 8.87
C GLY A 600 66.83 16.29 8.05
N ARG A 601 65.82 15.40 8.12
CA ARG A 601 64.58 15.48 7.31
C ARG A 601 63.33 15.93 8.06
N PHE A 602 63.43 16.83 9.04
CA PHE A 602 62.25 17.53 9.56
C PHE A 602 62.61 18.96 10.01
N ARG A 603 62.05 19.96 9.32
CA ARG A 603 61.95 21.36 9.80
C ARG A 603 60.51 21.56 10.30
N ILE A 604 60.34 21.90 11.57
CA ILE A 604 59.05 22.28 12.14
C ILE A 604 58.83 23.76 11.84
N GLY A 605 57.90 24.08 10.94
CA GLY A 605 57.39 25.44 10.77
C GLY A 605 56.35 25.74 11.84
N LEU A 606 56.67 26.67 12.73
CA LEU A 606 55.70 27.32 13.63
C LEU A 606 54.74 28.16 12.79
N CYS A 607 53.43 27.97 12.96
CA CYS A 607 52.42 28.95 12.54
C CYS A 607 51.69 29.45 13.79
N GLU A 608 51.85 30.74 14.04
CA GLU A 608 51.14 31.53 15.04
C GLU A 608 49.64 31.59 14.73
N ILE A 609 48.83 31.52 15.78
CA ILE A 609 47.38 31.71 15.74
C ILE A 609 47.13 33.22 15.83
N VAL A 610 46.42 33.77 14.84
CA VAL A 610 45.81 35.10 14.92
C VAL A 610 44.30 34.96 14.70
N ASP A 611 43.54 35.61 15.58
CA ASP A 611 42.09 35.61 15.70
C ASP A 611 41.33 36.02 14.42
N GLY A 612 40.13 35.46 14.23
CA GLY A 612 39.10 36.02 13.37
C GLY A 612 38.52 35.03 12.36
N GLY A 613 37.20 34.88 12.37
CA GLY A 613 36.48 33.83 11.65
C GLY A 613 36.50 33.95 10.13
N THR A 614 36.34 32.80 9.46
CA THR A 614 35.39 32.55 8.36
C THR A 614 35.59 31.13 7.83
N ALA A 615 34.49 30.49 7.45
CA ALA A 615 34.45 29.14 6.89
C ALA A 615 35.10 29.08 5.50
N PHE A 616 35.88 28.03 5.22
CA PHE A 616 36.26 27.65 3.86
C PHE A 616 36.15 26.14 3.62
N THR A 617 35.54 25.84 2.47
CA THR A 617 35.22 24.53 1.89
C THR A 617 36.44 23.80 1.31
N PRO A 618 36.44 22.45 1.21
CA PRO A 618 37.55 21.71 0.62
C PRO A 618 37.43 21.66 -0.90
N ARG A 619 38.38 22.28 -1.61
CA ARG A 619 38.73 21.95 -3.00
C ARG A 619 40.23 21.67 -3.09
N ASP A 620 40.51 20.60 -3.82
CA ASP A 620 41.80 20.22 -4.41
C ASP A 620 42.87 19.60 -3.50
N ILE A 621 42.70 18.31 -3.15
CA ILE A 621 43.81 17.34 -3.25
C ILE A 621 43.29 16.03 -3.84
N GLY A 622 43.68 15.77 -5.08
CA GLY A 622 43.49 14.50 -5.76
C GLY A 622 44.59 13.50 -5.44
N ARG A 623 44.15 12.22 -5.43
CA ARG A 623 44.90 10.98 -5.64
C ARG A 623 45.85 10.44 -4.55
N LYS A 624 45.52 9.19 -4.19
CA LYS A 624 46.35 8.08 -3.68
C LYS A 624 46.83 8.17 -2.22
N ASP A 625 45.99 7.67 -1.31
CA ASP A 625 46.27 6.46 -0.50
C ASP A 625 45.25 6.35 0.64
N GLN A 626 44.40 5.33 0.58
CA GLN A 626 43.51 4.96 1.68
C GLN A 626 44.31 4.15 2.70
N GLY A 627 44.67 4.77 3.83
CA GLY A 627 45.31 4.09 4.96
C GLY A 627 45.70 4.96 6.14
N GLY A 628 45.87 6.29 5.97
CA GLY A 628 46.41 7.17 7.03
C GLY A 628 45.40 8.00 7.84
N ASN A 629 44.14 8.13 7.39
CA ASN A 629 43.20 9.11 7.99
C ASN A 629 42.44 8.61 9.23
N LEU A 630 42.41 7.30 9.50
CA LEU A 630 41.78 6.77 10.71
C LEU A 630 42.67 6.95 11.94
N LEU A 631 43.99 6.87 11.77
CA LEU A 631 44.97 6.95 12.87
C LEU A 631 45.02 8.35 13.50
N TRP A 632 44.94 9.40 12.67
CA TRP A 632 44.90 10.79 13.11
C TRP A 632 43.61 11.15 13.87
N MET A 633 42.44 10.66 13.41
CA MET A 633 41.19 10.84 14.16
C MET A 633 41.21 10.13 15.51
N THR A 634 41.76 8.90 15.60
CA THR A 634 41.89 8.20 16.88
C THR A 634 42.89 8.86 17.83
N LEU A 635 44.00 9.42 17.33
CA LEU A 635 45.00 10.08 18.17
C LEU A 635 44.53 11.43 18.71
N SER A 636 43.74 12.20 17.95
CA SER A 636 43.12 13.44 18.44
C SER A 636 42.03 13.17 19.49
N TYR A 637 41.26 12.08 19.36
CA TYR A 637 40.26 11.69 20.36
C TYR A 637 40.89 11.14 21.66
N LEU A 638 42.00 10.40 21.56
CA LEU A 638 42.74 9.91 22.73
C LEU A 638 43.46 11.04 23.49
N TYR A 639 43.96 12.06 22.80
CA TYR A 639 44.53 13.25 23.46
C TYR A 639 43.46 14.12 24.14
N GLY A 640 42.27 14.23 23.55
CA GLY A 640 41.14 14.95 24.15
C GLY A 640 40.63 14.32 25.46
N PHE A 641 40.67 12.98 25.58
CA PHE A 641 40.27 12.28 26.81
C PHE A 641 41.32 12.35 27.92
N CYS A 642 42.61 12.41 27.60
CA CYS A 642 43.67 12.57 28.60
C CYS A 642 43.71 13.95 29.25
N CYS A 643 43.23 15.01 28.58
CA CYS A 643 43.19 16.36 29.17
C CYS A 643 41.93 16.66 30.02
N ILE A 644 40.91 15.79 29.98
CA ILE A 644 39.66 15.97 30.76
C ILE A 644 39.72 15.24 32.11
N GLY A 645 40.64 14.26 32.28
CA GLY A 645 40.83 13.54 33.54
C GLY A 645 41.77 14.17 34.57
N THR A 646 42.53 15.21 34.21
CA THR A 646 43.55 15.83 35.07
C THR A 646 43.12 17.13 35.75
N ASN A 647 41.88 17.59 35.57
CA ASN A 647 41.35 18.82 36.19
C ASN A 647 40.28 18.59 37.28
N PHE A 648 40.09 17.34 37.74
CA PHE A 648 39.13 17.03 38.82
C PHE A 648 39.76 16.65 40.17
N THR A 649 41.09 16.68 40.29
CA THR A 649 41.82 16.47 41.55
C THR A 649 42.41 17.75 42.15
N SER A 650 41.96 18.94 41.71
CA SER A 650 42.30 20.23 42.30
C SER A 650 41.09 21.03 42.82
N ALA A 651 39.96 20.36 43.08
CA ALA A 651 38.75 20.96 43.67
C ALA A 651 38.29 20.28 44.99
N LEU A 652 39.15 19.47 45.60
CA LEU A 652 39.00 18.94 46.97
C LEU A 652 40.36 18.98 47.70
N ARG A 653 40.81 20.21 47.97
CA ARG A 653 41.68 20.61 49.08
C ARG A 653 41.29 22.00 49.52
#